data_AF-A0A7Y3HMX2-F1
#
_entry.id   AF-A0A7Y3HMX2-F1
#
_cell.length_a   1.000
_cell.length_b   1.000
_cell.length_c   1.000
_cell.angle_alpha   90.00
_cell.angle_beta   90.00
_cell.angle_gamma   90.00
#
_symmetry.space_group_name_H-M   'P 1'
#
loop_
_entity.id
_entity.type
_entity.pdbx_description
1 polymer ?
#
loop_
_entity_poly.entity_id
_entity_poly.type
_entity_poly.pdbx_seq_one_letter_code
_entity_poly.pdbx_strand_id
1 'polypeptide(L)'
;GTYIFNSIQYSGSNRFRFDFQNSATGVFLIYVHGDVDLNKSKVLILNGGDASRIYAETHGTGASSPSGTVAWNIANGSSGNQNRSKWSGTIYAPYAAIKIGSGSGSSNLTGAFWSGTQVTINSGVSLFYDPFIFCSPPTASAGTDKLLTCAVTNIALDGSASTAGATYSWQALNGGNIVSGSNTINPVVNAAGSYIITVTASGGCSSSDTVNVSLNNTPPDVNAGSDMVLTCQNTSVTIDASSTNPSLTYSWTGPGILSGANSSSATVNLPGVYTVVVTDTHNGCTASDQTTVTTNTSIPDVDAGPPNALNCILTQLELLGSSNTASALFSWTFSAGGVIDSGETTATPYISGIATYYLTVTDSINGCTALDSVEIFEGPCILPYYAPCPDGKVQTLIGCELSSLYNNYIPGSDTVNDIYIFGGDSVWIEIITIQGQTQNLFNLVYQTTGYGLTDTIPNGLNPLIITGKYPIANLPSLEVPPASNMINYVRPVYPALTSAGVTTTQGDVAQKSDFARNGFNVDGTGVKVCVLSDSYNKVLGNPAQADILNGDLPGVGSPNYTTPVDVIQDYPYGAASDEGRAMLQIVHDIAPGAELGFRTGTISEGDLALGIIELAQAGCNVIADDITFITSPFFQDGVIAKAVDSVTSMGVKYFVAAGNFDSKSYQNQYSPMAAPLGLVGTAHDFGSGDNLQSVTLEPGAYTVMLQWEDSIYSLGQTNTGTVNDFDIYITNEFGTQYFGFNHVNTGGDPYEVLPFIVPGVVPIDANFTIVRASGNQAANIKFVIFRG
;
A
#
# COMPACT_ATOMS: atom_id res chain seq x y z
N GLY A 1 -78.00 19.97 -60.83
CA GLY A 1 -78.48 18.63 -60.46
C GLY A 1 -78.99 17.88 -61.67
N THR A 2 -79.15 16.56 -61.53
CA THR A 2 -79.68 15.67 -62.57
C THR A 2 -81.09 15.23 -62.20
N TYR A 3 -82.02 15.30 -63.15
CA TYR A 3 -83.44 15.01 -62.97
C TYR A 3 -83.88 14.01 -64.04
N ILE A 4 -84.53 12.92 -63.65
CA ILE A 4 -84.91 11.84 -64.56
C ILE A 4 -86.42 11.62 -64.47
N PHE A 5 -87.10 11.58 -65.62
CA PHE A 5 -88.54 11.40 -65.74
C PHE A 5 -88.87 10.23 -66.69
N ASN A 6 -89.94 9.50 -66.41
CA ASN A 6 -90.41 8.47 -67.35
C ASN A 6 -91.06 9.09 -68.59
N SER A 7 -91.89 10.12 -68.43
CA SER A 7 -92.49 10.92 -69.49
C SER A 7 -93.00 12.22 -68.88
N ILE A 8 -93.21 13.28 -69.68
CA ILE A 8 -93.85 14.51 -69.21
C ILE A 8 -95.07 14.75 -70.09
N GLN A 9 -96.27 14.57 -69.57
CA GLN A 9 -97.53 14.64 -70.33
C GLN A 9 -98.50 15.54 -69.57
N TYR A 10 -98.79 16.74 -70.06
CA TYR A 10 -99.68 17.66 -69.35
C TYR A 10 -100.60 18.46 -70.27
N SER A 11 -101.90 18.49 -69.93
CA SER A 11 -102.94 19.23 -70.68
C SER A 11 -103.07 20.71 -70.25
N GLY A 12 -102.36 21.14 -69.19
CA GLY A 12 -102.39 22.50 -68.62
C GLY A 12 -101.18 23.40 -68.96
N SER A 13 -100.91 24.41 -68.12
CA SER A 13 -99.70 25.26 -68.23
C SER A 13 -98.63 24.80 -67.23
N ASN A 14 -97.52 24.28 -67.75
CA ASN A 14 -96.34 23.86 -67.00
C ASN A 14 -95.50 25.06 -66.54
N ARG A 15 -94.84 24.94 -65.38
CA ARG A 15 -93.89 25.94 -64.84
C ARG A 15 -92.62 25.24 -64.35
N PHE A 16 -91.47 25.66 -64.89
CA PHE A 16 -90.15 25.22 -64.46
C PHE A 16 -89.44 26.37 -63.74
N ARG A 17 -88.85 26.09 -62.58
CA ARG A 17 -88.05 27.02 -61.79
C ARG A 17 -86.67 26.41 -61.59
N PHE A 18 -85.66 26.98 -62.25
CA PHE A 18 -84.27 26.57 -62.13
C PHE A 18 -83.55 27.55 -61.20
N ASP A 19 -83.25 27.10 -59.98
CA ASP A 19 -82.56 27.89 -58.97
C ASP A 19 -81.10 27.43 -58.88
N PHE A 20 -80.18 28.28 -59.33
CA PHE A 20 -78.76 27.96 -59.34
C PHE A 20 -78.06 28.27 -58.01
N GLN A 21 -78.76 28.85 -57.03
CA GLN A 21 -78.23 29.17 -55.70
C GLN A 21 -76.90 29.96 -55.71
N ASN A 22 -76.72 30.84 -56.70
CA ASN A 22 -75.49 31.59 -57.00
C ASN A 22 -74.27 30.71 -57.33
N SER A 23 -74.47 29.44 -57.67
CA SER A 23 -73.39 28.56 -58.12
C SER A 23 -72.79 29.09 -59.41
N ALA A 24 -71.46 29.25 -59.44
CA ALA A 24 -70.72 29.66 -60.63
C ALA A 24 -70.70 28.56 -61.72
N THR A 25 -70.81 27.28 -61.33
CA THR A 25 -70.57 26.13 -62.21
C THR A 25 -71.73 25.12 -62.29
N GLY A 26 -72.75 25.25 -61.43
CA GLY A 26 -73.88 24.33 -61.40
C GLY A 26 -74.63 24.23 -62.74
N VAL A 27 -75.09 23.04 -63.09
CA VAL A 27 -75.89 22.79 -64.31
C VAL A 27 -77.17 22.05 -63.96
N PHE A 28 -78.21 22.18 -64.79
CA PHE A 28 -79.41 21.33 -64.73
C PHE A 28 -79.40 20.35 -65.90
N LEU A 29 -79.37 19.06 -65.59
CA LEU A 29 -79.50 17.98 -66.58
C LEU A 29 -80.86 17.30 -66.39
N ILE A 30 -81.69 17.29 -67.43
CA ILE A 30 -83.03 16.72 -67.40
C ILE A 30 -83.09 15.59 -68.43
N TYR A 31 -83.32 14.37 -67.98
CA TYR A 31 -83.47 13.21 -68.84
C TYR A 31 -84.91 12.71 -68.78
N VAL A 32 -85.49 12.40 -69.94
CA VAL A 32 -86.84 11.86 -70.04
C VAL A 32 -86.81 10.60 -70.90
N HIS A 33 -87.26 9.47 -70.37
CA HIS A 33 -87.24 8.21 -71.13
C HIS A 33 -88.27 8.17 -72.27
N GLY A 34 -89.46 8.71 -72.06
CA GLY A 34 -90.56 8.76 -73.01
C GLY A 34 -90.81 10.16 -73.57
N ASP A 35 -91.92 10.31 -74.29
CA ASP A 35 -92.28 11.57 -74.93
C ASP A 35 -92.61 12.69 -73.91
N VAL A 36 -92.32 13.91 -74.33
CA VAL A 36 -92.54 15.16 -73.60
C VAL A 36 -93.57 16.00 -74.33
N ASP A 37 -94.75 16.17 -73.75
CA ASP A 37 -95.73 17.18 -74.14
C ASP A 37 -95.89 18.20 -73.01
N LEU A 38 -95.29 19.37 -73.20
CA LEU A 38 -95.38 20.46 -72.25
C LEU A 38 -96.61 21.33 -72.46
N ASN A 39 -97.37 21.15 -73.54
CA ASN A 39 -98.41 22.08 -73.97
C ASN A 39 -97.93 23.54 -73.81
N LYS A 40 -98.47 24.31 -72.84
CA LYS A 40 -97.92 25.64 -72.50
C LYS A 40 -96.86 25.53 -71.41
N SER A 41 -95.70 26.16 -71.59
CA SER A 41 -94.62 26.16 -70.59
C SER A 41 -94.22 27.57 -70.14
N LYS A 42 -93.80 27.73 -68.89
CA LYS A 42 -93.12 28.93 -68.37
C LYS A 42 -91.83 28.53 -67.69
N VAL A 43 -90.75 29.26 -67.93
CA VAL A 43 -89.45 29.03 -67.28
C VAL A 43 -89.02 30.28 -66.50
N LEU A 44 -88.54 30.07 -65.28
CA LEU A 44 -87.92 31.08 -64.42
C LEU A 44 -86.54 30.59 -63.98
N ILE A 45 -85.51 31.40 -64.22
CA ILE A 45 -84.14 31.16 -63.76
C ILE A 45 -83.87 32.10 -62.58
N LEU A 46 -83.31 31.58 -61.48
CA LEU A 46 -83.11 32.31 -60.23
C LEU A 46 -81.72 32.09 -59.66
N ASN A 47 -81.24 33.09 -58.93
CA ASN A 47 -79.98 33.07 -58.20
C ASN A 47 -78.81 32.66 -59.13
N GLY A 48 -78.62 33.41 -60.22
CA GLY A 48 -77.61 33.14 -61.24
C GLY A 48 -78.03 32.11 -62.29
N GLY A 49 -77.11 31.80 -63.20
CA GLY A 49 -77.31 30.88 -64.31
C GLY A 49 -78.05 31.49 -65.52
N ASP A 50 -78.09 30.73 -66.61
CA ASP A 50 -78.68 31.09 -67.90
C ASP A 50 -79.07 29.81 -68.68
N ALA A 51 -79.54 29.94 -69.92
CA ALA A 51 -79.99 28.79 -70.70
C ALA A 51 -78.84 27.86 -71.13
N SER A 52 -77.61 28.38 -71.28
CA SER A 52 -76.41 27.57 -71.57
C SER A 52 -76.04 26.58 -70.47
N ARG A 53 -76.69 26.65 -69.30
CA ARG A 53 -76.47 25.77 -68.14
C ARG A 53 -77.62 24.81 -67.86
N ILE A 54 -78.59 24.72 -68.78
CA ILE A 54 -79.73 23.81 -68.72
C ILE A 54 -79.72 22.91 -69.96
N TYR A 55 -79.68 21.59 -69.75
CA TYR A 55 -79.75 20.57 -70.79
C TYR A 55 -80.92 19.63 -70.52
N ALA A 56 -81.74 19.40 -71.53
CA ALA A 56 -82.82 18.44 -71.50
C ALA A 56 -82.71 17.45 -72.67
N GLU A 57 -82.94 16.18 -72.38
CA GLU A 57 -82.89 15.10 -73.34
C GLU A 57 -84.12 14.22 -73.19
N THR A 58 -84.73 13.83 -74.31
CA THR A 58 -85.84 12.88 -74.35
C THR A 58 -85.53 11.69 -75.26
N HIS A 59 -85.79 10.47 -74.79
CA HIS A 59 -85.72 9.25 -75.58
C HIS A 59 -87.09 8.81 -76.13
N GLY A 60 -88.07 9.71 -76.08
CA GLY A 60 -89.37 9.50 -76.68
C GLY A 60 -89.30 9.17 -78.18
N THR A 61 -90.19 8.29 -78.63
CA THR A 61 -90.31 7.86 -80.04
C THR A 61 -91.43 8.58 -80.79
N GLY A 62 -92.16 9.47 -80.11
CA GLY A 62 -93.33 10.17 -80.61
C GLY A 62 -94.63 9.36 -80.54
N ALA A 63 -94.59 8.13 -80.01
CA ALA A 63 -95.70 7.19 -79.98
C ALA A 63 -96.94 7.71 -79.23
N SER A 64 -96.76 8.61 -78.27
CA SER A 64 -97.87 9.21 -77.50
C SER A 64 -98.44 10.49 -78.11
N SER A 65 -97.81 11.03 -79.16
CA SER A 65 -98.31 12.23 -79.85
C SER A 65 -99.47 11.89 -80.81
N PRO A 66 -100.44 12.78 -81.04
CA PRO A 66 -101.54 12.53 -81.99
C PRO A 66 -101.10 12.21 -83.42
N SER A 67 -99.90 12.66 -83.82
CA SER A 67 -99.29 12.37 -85.12
C SER A 67 -98.34 11.17 -85.09
N GLY A 68 -98.17 10.51 -83.94
CA GLY A 68 -97.29 9.36 -83.75
C GLY A 68 -95.79 9.62 -83.99
N THR A 69 -95.36 10.88 -84.02
CA THR A 69 -94.05 11.29 -84.57
C THR A 69 -93.30 12.33 -83.73
N VAL A 70 -93.93 12.94 -82.72
CA VAL A 70 -93.37 14.07 -81.96
C VAL A 70 -93.03 13.62 -80.53
N ALA A 71 -91.73 13.62 -80.22
CA ALA A 71 -91.22 13.27 -78.88
C ALA A 71 -91.08 14.48 -77.95
N TRP A 72 -91.03 15.70 -78.49
CA TRP A 72 -91.07 16.92 -77.68
C TRP A 72 -92.01 17.95 -78.28
N ASN A 73 -93.07 18.31 -77.55
CA ASN A 73 -94.10 19.25 -77.99
C ASN A 73 -94.22 20.46 -77.05
N ILE A 74 -94.25 21.66 -77.62
CA ILE A 74 -94.57 22.91 -76.94
C ILE A 74 -95.58 23.70 -77.79
N ALA A 75 -96.76 24.02 -77.23
CA ALA A 75 -97.83 24.76 -77.87
C ALA A 75 -97.76 26.27 -77.62
N ASN A 76 -98.34 27.08 -78.53
CA ASN A 76 -98.35 28.55 -78.46
C ASN A 76 -99.68 29.16 -77.95
N GLY A 77 -100.74 28.37 -77.77
CA GLY A 77 -102.05 28.86 -77.31
C GLY A 77 -102.81 29.72 -78.34
N SER A 78 -103.86 30.44 -77.90
CA SER A 78 -104.72 31.31 -78.73
C SER A 78 -104.33 32.79 -78.62
N SER A 79 -104.44 33.54 -79.72
CA SER A 79 -104.23 34.99 -79.81
C SER A 79 -105.20 35.75 -78.91
N GLY A 80 -104.70 36.44 -77.89
CA GLY A 80 -105.48 37.27 -76.96
C GLY A 80 -105.15 37.08 -75.48
N ASN A 81 -104.33 36.08 -75.13
CA ASN A 81 -103.93 35.81 -73.75
C ASN A 81 -102.42 36.05 -73.57
N GLN A 82 -101.99 36.91 -72.64
CA GLN A 82 -100.58 37.34 -72.46
C GLN A 82 -99.61 36.21 -72.00
N ASN A 83 -100.08 34.97 -71.93
CA ASN A 83 -99.31 33.83 -71.48
C ASN A 83 -98.55 33.16 -72.64
N ARG A 84 -97.43 33.76 -73.03
CA ARG A 84 -96.48 33.23 -74.03
C ARG A 84 -95.80 31.97 -73.48
N SER A 85 -95.73 30.88 -74.25
CA SER A 85 -94.96 29.71 -73.82
C SER A 85 -93.46 30.01 -73.93
N LYS A 86 -92.69 29.52 -72.94
CA LYS A 86 -91.25 29.70 -72.85
C LYS A 86 -90.52 28.40 -72.55
N TRP A 87 -89.31 28.30 -73.08
CA TRP A 87 -88.31 27.31 -72.68
C TRP A 87 -86.93 27.96 -72.61
N SER A 88 -86.10 27.53 -71.65
CA SER A 88 -84.71 27.96 -71.52
C SER A 88 -83.85 26.73 -71.24
N GLY A 89 -82.99 26.38 -72.19
CA GLY A 89 -82.12 25.21 -72.15
C GLY A 89 -82.03 24.50 -73.50
N THR A 90 -80.97 23.72 -73.68
CA THR A 90 -80.82 22.86 -74.85
C THR A 90 -81.79 21.67 -74.79
N ILE A 91 -82.39 21.30 -75.91
CA ILE A 91 -83.24 20.11 -76.06
C ILE A 91 -82.61 19.17 -77.07
N TYR A 92 -82.44 17.92 -76.66
CA TYR A 92 -81.93 16.83 -77.47
C TYR A 92 -82.97 15.70 -77.58
N ALA A 93 -83.47 15.42 -78.79
CA ALA A 93 -84.50 14.41 -79.05
C ALA A 93 -84.06 13.45 -80.19
N PRO A 94 -83.20 12.46 -79.91
CA PRO A 94 -82.58 11.63 -80.94
C PRO A 94 -83.53 10.72 -81.72
N TYR A 95 -84.67 10.32 -81.16
CA TYR A 95 -85.48 9.25 -81.74
C TYR A 95 -86.79 9.72 -82.39
N ALA A 96 -87.17 10.98 -82.24
CA ALA A 96 -88.37 11.53 -82.88
C ALA A 96 -88.37 13.06 -82.98
N ALA A 97 -89.42 13.63 -83.57
CA ALA A 97 -89.47 15.04 -83.93
C ALA A 97 -89.68 15.94 -82.70
N ILE A 98 -89.16 17.17 -82.80
CA ILE A 98 -89.50 18.28 -81.90
C ILE A 98 -90.51 19.17 -82.62
N LYS A 99 -91.63 19.49 -81.97
CA LYS A 99 -92.65 20.40 -82.48
C LYS A 99 -92.81 21.61 -81.57
N ILE A 100 -92.61 22.79 -82.13
CA ILE A 100 -92.74 24.06 -81.42
C ILE A 100 -93.79 24.92 -82.12
N GLY A 101 -94.84 25.22 -81.39
CA GLY A 101 -96.01 25.94 -81.86
C GLY A 101 -97.07 25.04 -82.47
N SER A 102 -98.33 25.27 -82.09
CA SER A 102 -99.50 24.52 -82.57
C SER A 102 -100.82 25.30 -82.43
N GLY A 103 -100.74 26.63 -82.21
CA GLY A 103 -101.88 27.55 -82.05
C GLY A 103 -101.54 28.96 -82.55
N SER A 104 -102.48 29.92 -82.44
CA SER A 104 -102.35 31.29 -82.98
C SER A 104 -101.62 32.31 -82.09
N GLY A 105 -101.11 31.91 -80.91
CA GLY A 105 -100.36 32.77 -79.98
C GLY A 105 -98.86 32.88 -80.27
N SER A 106 -98.12 33.56 -79.38
CA SER A 106 -96.66 33.77 -79.49
C SER A 106 -95.85 33.01 -78.42
N SER A 107 -94.65 32.52 -78.77
CA SER A 107 -93.74 31.78 -77.85
C SER A 107 -92.28 32.17 -78.04
N ASN A 108 -91.49 32.15 -76.96
CA ASN A 108 -90.06 32.46 -76.97
C ASN A 108 -89.25 31.30 -76.38
N LEU A 109 -88.34 30.71 -77.15
CA LEU A 109 -87.46 29.66 -76.63
C LEU A 109 -85.99 30.09 -76.78
N THR A 110 -85.20 29.78 -75.75
CA THR A 110 -83.77 30.09 -75.69
C THR A 110 -83.01 28.79 -75.46
N GLY A 111 -82.10 28.44 -76.36
CA GLY A 111 -81.41 27.14 -76.34
C GLY A 111 -80.97 26.67 -77.72
N ALA A 112 -80.33 25.50 -77.76
CA ALA A 112 -80.18 24.72 -78.99
C ALA A 112 -81.22 23.59 -79.03
N PHE A 113 -81.81 23.33 -80.20
CA PHE A 113 -82.83 22.31 -80.38
C PHE A 113 -82.36 21.34 -81.45
N TRP A 114 -82.17 20.08 -81.08
CA TRP A 114 -81.72 19.04 -81.99
C TRP A 114 -82.65 17.84 -81.93
N SER A 115 -83.05 17.37 -83.11
CA SER A 115 -83.84 16.16 -83.28
C SER A 115 -83.15 15.26 -84.29
N GLY A 116 -83.21 13.94 -84.05
CA GLY A 116 -82.73 12.96 -85.01
C GLY A 116 -83.63 12.82 -86.25
N THR A 117 -84.83 13.42 -86.26
CA THR A 117 -85.75 13.38 -87.41
C THR A 117 -86.08 14.77 -87.93
N GLN A 118 -86.83 15.57 -87.18
CA GLN A 118 -87.29 16.88 -87.63
C GLN A 118 -87.53 17.84 -86.45
N VAL A 119 -87.16 19.11 -86.63
CA VAL A 119 -87.62 20.20 -85.77
C VAL A 119 -88.61 21.05 -86.55
N THR A 120 -89.88 21.01 -86.16
CA THR A 120 -90.95 21.80 -86.78
C THR A 120 -91.23 23.06 -85.96
N ILE A 121 -91.14 24.23 -86.60
CA ILE A 121 -91.41 25.53 -85.98
C ILE A 121 -92.59 26.17 -86.70
N ASN A 122 -93.70 26.35 -85.97
CA ASN A 122 -94.92 26.96 -86.51
C ASN A 122 -94.94 28.49 -86.30
N SER A 123 -95.92 29.16 -86.93
CA SER A 123 -96.07 30.61 -86.85
C SER A 123 -96.18 31.13 -85.41
N GLY A 124 -95.58 32.29 -85.13
CA GLY A 124 -95.63 32.94 -83.82
C GLY A 124 -94.49 32.54 -82.85
N VAL A 125 -93.50 31.76 -83.28
CA VAL A 125 -92.35 31.36 -82.45
C VAL A 125 -91.13 32.26 -82.70
N SER A 126 -90.47 32.70 -81.63
CA SER A 126 -89.13 33.32 -81.66
C SER A 126 -88.12 32.39 -80.98
N LEU A 127 -86.98 32.15 -81.64
CA LEU A 127 -85.89 31.32 -81.13
C LEU A 127 -84.63 32.16 -80.91
N PHE A 128 -83.99 31.98 -79.76
CA PHE A 128 -82.70 32.56 -79.40
C PHE A 128 -81.69 31.45 -79.20
N TYR A 129 -80.58 31.48 -79.94
CA TYR A 129 -79.53 30.47 -79.83
C TYR A 129 -78.68 30.70 -78.58
N ASP A 130 -78.65 29.72 -77.68
CA ASP A 130 -77.84 29.71 -76.45
C ASP A 130 -77.57 28.25 -76.04
N PRO A 131 -76.62 27.55 -76.70
CA PRO A 131 -76.42 26.11 -76.54
C PRO A 131 -75.84 25.77 -75.15
N PHE A 132 -76.08 24.55 -74.70
CA PHE A 132 -75.51 24.05 -73.45
C PHE A 132 -73.98 23.92 -73.55
N ILE A 133 -73.24 24.46 -72.58
CA ILE A 133 -71.79 24.35 -72.52
C ILE A 133 -71.40 23.19 -71.59
N PHE A 134 -70.84 22.13 -72.17
CA PHE A 134 -70.21 21.07 -71.38
C PHE A 134 -68.91 21.58 -70.77
N CYS A 135 -68.76 21.44 -69.45
CA CYS A 135 -67.48 21.72 -68.78
C CYS A 135 -66.75 20.41 -68.46
N SER A 136 -65.51 20.28 -68.94
CA SER A 136 -64.62 19.17 -68.57
C SER A 136 -63.81 19.59 -67.34
N PRO A 137 -63.91 18.90 -66.20
CA PRO A 137 -63.13 19.23 -65.01
C PRO A 137 -61.63 19.00 -65.26
N PRO A 138 -60.73 19.86 -64.74
CA PRO A 138 -59.29 19.64 -64.85
C PRO A 138 -58.88 18.38 -64.08
N THR A 139 -57.71 17.79 -64.38
CA THR A 139 -57.09 16.83 -63.46
C THR A 139 -56.28 17.59 -62.40
N ALA A 140 -56.41 17.21 -61.14
CA ALA A 140 -55.58 17.70 -60.04
C ALA A 140 -54.76 16.54 -59.49
N SER A 141 -53.45 16.75 -59.27
CA SER A 141 -52.62 15.82 -58.51
C SER A 141 -51.77 16.61 -57.50
N ALA A 142 -51.71 16.13 -56.27
CA ALA A 142 -50.93 16.72 -55.18
C ALA A 142 -49.49 16.16 -55.09
N GLY A 143 -49.13 15.22 -55.98
CA GLY A 143 -47.84 14.53 -55.96
C GLY A 143 -47.81 13.35 -54.97
N THR A 144 -46.62 12.78 -54.76
CA THR A 144 -46.43 11.67 -53.81
C THR A 144 -46.27 12.17 -52.39
N ASP A 145 -46.66 11.35 -51.41
CA ASP A 145 -46.43 11.60 -49.99
C ASP A 145 -44.95 11.92 -49.70
N LYS A 146 -44.73 12.79 -48.71
CA LYS A 146 -43.41 13.30 -48.32
C LYS A 146 -43.12 13.05 -46.84
N LEU A 147 -41.85 13.10 -46.47
CA LEU A 147 -41.38 12.91 -45.10
C LEU A 147 -40.45 14.06 -44.71
N LEU A 148 -40.74 14.70 -43.57
CA LEU A 148 -39.85 15.62 -42.88
C LEU A 148 -39.02 14.86 -41.85
N THR A 149 -37.77 15.27 -41.67
CA THR A 149 -36.83 14.65 -40.73
C THR A 149 -36.00 15.72 -40.00
N CYS A 150 -35.12 15.35 -39.07
CA CYS A 150 -34.20 16.30 -38.45
C CYS A 150 -33.24 16.95 -39.47
N ALA A 151 -32.90 16.23 -40.56
CA ALA A 151 -32.06 16.76 -41.65
C ALA A 151 -32.87 17.56 -42.69
N VAL A 152 -34.16 17.29 -42.85
CA VAL A 152 -35.03 17.93 -43.85
C VAL A 152 -36.22 18.57 -43.16
N THR A 153 -36.07 19.85 -42.82
CA THR A 153 -37.08 20.63 -42.07
C THR A 153 -38.09 21.35 -42.96
N ASN A 154 -37.87 21.39 -44.28
CA ASN A 154 -38.79 21.97 -45.25
C ASN A 154 -38.76 21.12 -46.54
N ILE A 155 -39.90 20.97 -47.21
CA ILE A 155 -39.98 20.29 -48.50
C ILE A 155 -40.94 21.00 -49.45
N ALA A 156 -40.63 21.01 -50.74
CA ALA A 156 -41.56 21.43 -51.78
C ALA A 156 -42.49 20.26 -52.13
N LEU A 157 -43.80 20.51 -52.15
CA LEU A 157 -44.76 19.60 -52.78
C LEU A 157 -44.68 19.77 -54.30
N ASP A 158 -45.16 18.78 -55.05
CA ASP A 158 -45.08 18.76 -56.51
C ASP A 158 -46.48 18.48 -57.09
N GLY A 159 -47.28 19.54 -57.14
CA GLY A 159 -48.63 19.51 -57.68
C GLY A 159 -48.62 19.60 -59.20
N SER A 160 -49.62 19.00 -59.85
CA SER A 160 -49.75 19.09 -61.31
C SER A 160 -51.22 19.16 -61.77
N ALA A 161 -51.40 19.69 -63.00
CA ALA A 161 -52.69 19.75 -63.68
C ALA A 161 -52.53 19.59 -65.20
N SER A 162 -53.50 18.94 -65.86
CA SER A 162 -53.49 18.72 -67.32
C SER A 162 -54.02 19.91 -68.14
N THR A 163 -54.61 20.91 -67.48
CA THR A 163 -55.25 22.06 -68.14
C THR A 163 -54.35 23.29 -68.12
N ALA A 164 -53.95 23.78 -69.29
CA ALA A 164 -53.16 25.00 -69.42
C ALA A 164 -53.96 26.23 -68.94
N GLY A 165 -53.33 27.11 -68.15
CA GLY A 165 -53.95 28.33 -67.62
C GLY A 165 -54.89 28.13 -66.41
N ALA A 166 -54.81 26.97 -65.73
CA ALA A 166 -55.53 26.74 -64.48
C ALA A 166 -54.95 27.54 -63.31
N THR A 167 -55.77 27.84 -62.30
CA THR A 167 -55.34 28.45 -61.04
C THR A 167 -55.26 27.39 -59.94
N TYR A 168 -54.31 27.55 -59.02
CA TYR A 168 -54.03 26.60 -57.93
C TYR A 168 -54.30 27.22 -56.56
N SER A 169 -54.79 26.41 -55.62
CA SER A 169 -54.91 26.79 -54.22
C SER A 169 -54.64 25.58 -53.33
N TRP A 170 -53.69 25.72 -52.40
CA TRP A 170 -53.33 24.70 -51.43
C TRP A 170 -53.90 25.02 -50.05
N GLN A 171 -54.44 24.00 -49.39
CA GLN A 171 -54.91 24.06 -48.01
C GLN A 171 -54.19 22.99 -47.19
N ALA A 172 -53.67 23.39 -46.03
CA ALA A 172 -53.11 22.47 -45.04
C ALA A 172 -54.17 22.09 -44.00
N LEU A 173 -54.21 20.82 -43.62
CA LEU A 173 -55.09 20.25 -42.60
C LEU A 173 -54.27 19.40 -41.62
N ASN A 174 -54.89 19.02 -40.50
CA ASN A 174 -54.33 18.10 -39.50
C ASN A 174 -52.94 18.50 -38.98
N GLY A 175 -52.72 19.80 -38.76
CA GLY A 175 -51.45 20.33 -38.23
C GLY A 175 -50.42 20.76 -39.28
N GLY A 176 -50.72 20.59 -40.58
CA GLY A 176 -49.85 21.04 -41.66
C GLY A 176 -49.69 22.57 -41.70
N ASN A 177 -48.57 23.03 -42.26
CA ASN A 177 -48.24 24.44 -42.43
C ASN A 177 -47.55 24.69 -43.77
N ILE A 178 -48.09 25.64 -44.55
CA ILE A 178 -47.53 26.08 -45.82
C ILE A 178 -46.70 27.34 -45.57
N VAL A 179 -45.40 27.24 -45.81
CA VAL A 179 -44.44 28.34 -45.61
C VAL A 179 -44.54 29.36 -46.74
N SER A 180 -44.69 28.88 -47.99
CA SER A 180 -44.80 29.75 -49.16
C SER A 180 -45.41 29.03 -50.37
N GLY A 181 -45.86 29.79 -51.38
CA GLY A 181 -46.29 29.23 -52.67
C GLY A 181 -47.66 28.55 -52.68
N SER A 182 -48.56 28.89 -51.74
CA SER A 182 -49.88 28.26 -51.58
C SER A 182 -50.80 28.36 -52.81
N ASN A 183 -50.49 29.22 -53.78
CA ASN A 183 -51.20 29.37 -55.05
C ASN A 183 -50.39 28.91 -56.26
N THR A 184 -49.33 28.13 -56.04
CA THR A 184 -48.43 27.61 -57.08
C THR A 184 -48.49 26.08 -57.12
N ILE A 185 -47.88 25.48 -58.14
CA ILE A 185 -47.75 24.02 -58.22
C ILE A 185 -46.76 23.45 -57.19
N ASN A 186 -45.82 24.25 -56.68
CA ASN A 186 -44.75 23.79 -55.80
C ASN A 186 -44.72 24.57 -54.46
N PRO A 187 -45.74 24.46 -53.59
CA PRO A 187 -45.70 25.09 -52.28
C PRO A 187 -44.63 24.44 -51.38
N VAL A 188 -44.01 25.23 -50.51
CA VAL A 188 -43.05 24.74 -49.52
C VAL A 188 -43.73 24.57 -48.17
N VAL A 189 -43.52 23.43 -47.53
CA VAL A 189 -44.17 23.03 -46.27
C VAL A 189 -43.14 22.57 -45.24
N ASN A 190 -43.43 22.73 -43.95
CA ASN A 190 -42.49 22.45 -42.85
C ASN A 190 -43.12 21.73 -41.65
N ALA A 191 -44.36 21.27 -41.78
CA ALA A 191 -45.05 20.51 -40.74
C ALA A 191 -45.71 19.26 -41.32
N ALA A 192 -45.81 18.21 -40.51
CA ALA A 192 -46.62 17.05 -40.87
C ALA A 192 -48.11 17.43 -40.91
N GLY A 193 -48.83 16.81 -41.84
CA GLY A 193 -50.24 17.09 -42.08
C GLY A 193 -50.64 16.69 -43.50
N SER A 194 -51.93 16.87 -43.81
CA SER A 194 -52.47 16.61 -45.15
C SER A 194 -52.58 17.92 -45.91
N TYR A 195 -52.11 17.95 -47.15
CA TYR A 195 -52.12 19.14 -48.01
C TYR A 195 -52.96 18.87 -49.24
N ILE A 196 -54.00 19.68 -49.42
CA ILE A 196 -54.98 19.52 -50.50
C ILE A 196 -54.71 20.59 -51.55
N ILE A 197 -54.45 20.19 -52.79
CA ILE A 197 -54.44 21.10 -53.94
C ILE A 197 -55.83 21.15 -54.55
N THR A 198 -56.34 22.35 -54.81
CA THR A 198 -57.53 22.60 -55.63
C THR A 198 -57.09 23.29 -56.92
N VAL A 199 -57.47 22.72 -58.07
CA VAL A 199 -57.17 23.23 -59.41
C VAL A 199 -58.46 23.70 -60.06
N THR A 200 -58.50 24.93 -60.57
CA THR A 200 -59.67 25.51 -61.25
C THR A 200 -59.32 25.89 -62.70
N ALA A 201 -60.04 25.34 -63.67
CA ALA A 201 -59.90 25.64 -65.10
C ALA A 201 -60.52 26.99 -65.46
N SER A 202 -60.16 27.55 -66.63
CA SER A 202 -60.64 28.85 -67.12
C SER A 202 -62.16 28.95 -67.29
N GLY A 203 -62.86 27.81 -67.46
CA GLY A 203 -64.32 27.69 -67.49
C GLY A 203 -65.01 27.55 -66.13
N GLY A 204 -64.25 27.66 -65.02
CA GLY A 204 -64.77 27.64 -63.65
C GLY A 204 -64.81 26.26 -62.97
N CYS A 205 -64.67 25.17 -63.71
CA CYS A 205 -64.68 23.82 -63.13
C CYS A 205 -63.41 23.50 -62.34
N SER A 206 -63.56 22.80 -61.21
CA SER A 206 -62.47 22.47 -60.30
C SER A 206 -62.40 20.99 -59.94
N SER A 207 -61.20 20.54 -59.61
CA SER A 207 -60.91 19.24 -58.99
C SER A 207 -59.87 19.41 -57.89
N SER A 208 -59.77 18.42 -56.99
CA SER A 208 -58.81 18.46 -55.88
C SER A 208 -58.14 17.11 -55.67
N ASP A 209 -56.93 17.14 -55.12
CA ASP A 209 -56.18 15.95 -54.70
C ASP A 209 -55.42 16.23 -53.40
N THR A 210 -55.04 15.19 -52.66
CA THR A 210 -54.40 15.31 -51.34
C THR A 210 -53.07 14.56 -51.29
N VAL A 211 -52.05 15.20 -50.70
CA VAL A 211 -50.77 14.58 -50.36
C VAL A 211 -50.55 14.64 -48.85
N ASN A 212 -50.00 13.58 -48.27
CA ASN A 212 -49.64 13.56 -46.85
C ASN A 212 -48.15 13.85 -46.66
N VAL A 213 -47.84 14.70 -45.70
CA VAL A 213 -46.49 14.89 -45.19
C VAL A 213 -46.43 14.31 -43.79
N SER A 214 -45.55 13.32 -43.59
CA SER A 214 -45.28 12.74 -42.28
C SER A 214 -44.01 13.33 -41.67
N LEU A 215 -43.79 13.11 -40.36
CA LEU A 215 -42.63 13.59 -39.61
C LEU A 215 -41.96 12.41 -38.90
N ASN A 216 -40.65 12.25 -39.12
CA ASN A 216 -39.80 11.35 -38.34
C ASN A 216 -38.65 12.16 -37.73
N ASN A 217 -38.83 12.62 -36.50
CA ASN A 217 -37.87 13.45 -35.78
C ASN A 217 -37.49 12.86 -34.40
N THR A 218 -37.70 11.56 -34.20
CA THR A 218 -37.35 10.88 -32.96
C THR A 218 -35.81 10.75 -32.90
N PRO A 219 -35.15 11.32 -31.88
CA PRO A 219 -33.72 11.14 -31.69
C PRO A 219 -33.37 9.67 -31.40
N PRO A 220 -32.18 9.20 -31.78
CA PRO A 220 -31.69 7.89 -31.36
C PRO A 220 -31.42 7.87 -29.84
N ASP A 221 -31.28 6.67 -29.28
CA ASP A 221 -30.74 6.46 -27.92
C ASP A 221 -29.21 6.25 -27.98
N VAL A 222 -28.49 6.69 -26.96
CA VAL A 222 -27.07 6.38 -26.78
C VAL A 222 -26.72 6.35 -25.29
N ASN A 223 -25.87 5.39 -24.91
CA ASN A 223 -25.24 5.30 -23.60
C ASN A 223 -23.72 5.14 -23.79
N ALA A 224 -22.92 6.05 -23.22
CA ALA A 224 -21.46 6.10 -23.39
C ALA A 224 -20.68 5.05 -22.57
N GLY A 225 -21.37 4.19 -21.82
CA GLY A 225 -20.77 3.16 -20.97
C GLY A 225 -20.49 3.64 -19.55
N SER A 226 -19.89 2.76 -18.74
CA SER A 226 -19.44 3.12 -17.38
C SER A 226 -18.15 3.92 -17.39
N ASP A 227 -17.88 4.63 -16.30
CA ASP A 227 -16.59 5.29 -16.08
C ASP A 227 -15.44 4.27 -16.04
N MET A 228 -14.27 4.68 -16.51
CA MET A 228 -13.07 3.83 -16.58
C MET A 228 -11.90 4.45 -15.79
N VAL A 229 -10.91 3.63 -15.46
CA VAL A 229 -9.73 4.05 -14.69
C VAL A 229 -8.47 3.56 -15.40
N LEU A 230 -7.56 4.48 -15.68
CA LEU A 230 -6.20 4.18 -16.09
C LEU A 230 -5.36 3.83 -14.86
N THR A 231 -4.52 2.81 -14.98
CA THR A 231 -3.65 2.34 -13.89
C THR A 231 -2.22 2.19 -14.40
N CYS A 232 -1.25 1.88 -13.52
CA CYS A 232 0.13 1.65 -13.97
C CYS A 232 0.25 0.43 -14.89
N GLN A 233 -0.65 -0.55 -14.78
CA GLN A 233 -0.72 -1.71 -15.67
C GLN A 233 -1.53 -1.42 -16.95
N ASN A 234 -2.62 -0.67 -16.82
CA ASN A 234 -3.53 -0.35 -17.93
C ASN A 234 -3.35 1.11 -18.34
N THR A 235 -2.38 1.34 -19.24
CA THR A 235 -2.06 2.68 -19.78
C THR A 235 -3.04 3.15 -20.86
N SER A 236 -3.99 2.30 -21.26
CA SER A 236 -5.12 2.65 -22.12
C SER A 236 -6.34 1.82 -21.78
N VAL A 237 -7.54 2.39 -21.99
CA VAL A 237 -8.83 1.71 -21.81
C VAL A 237 -9.69 1.87 -23.07
N THR A 238 -10.64 0.95 -23.26
CA THR A 238 -11.66 1.05 -24.31
C THR A 238 -12.96 1.54 -23.69
N ILE A 239 -13.53 2.61 -24.26
CA ILE A 239 -14.86 3.12 -23.92
C ILE A 239 -15.84 2.68 -25.01
N ASP A 240 -17.00 2.15 -24.59
CA ASP A 240 -17.97 1.51 -25.47
C ASP A 240 -19.32 2.22 -25.37
N ALA A 241 -19.79 2.78 -26.50
CA ALA A 241 -21.12 3.32 -26.63
C ALA A 241 -22.11 2.24 -27.10
N SER A 242 -23.27 2.20 -26.47
CA SER A 242 -24.38 1.29 -26.84
C SER A 242 -25.62 2.07 -27.25
N SER A 243 -26.40 1.49 -28.16
CA SER A 243 -27.66 2.04 -28.67
C SER A 243 -28.54 0.89 -29.17
N THR A 244 -29.86 1.03 -29.06
CA THR A 244 -30.82 0.11 -29.65
C THR A 244 -31.14 0.41 -31.11
N ASN A 245 -30.66 1.56 -31.64
CA ASN A 245 -30.86 1.95 -33.03
C ASN A 245 -29.83 1.31 -33.98
N PRO A 246 -30.26 0.58 -35.04
CA PRO A 246 -29.37 -0.23 -35.86
C PRO A 246 -28.58 0.55 -36.94
N SER A 247 -28.82 1.85 -37.12
CA SER A 247 -28.23 2.62 -38.22
C SER A 247 -27.78 4.00 -37.76
N LEU A 248 -26.63 4.00 -37.10
CA LEU A 248 -26.01 5.17 -36.52
C LEU A 248 -24.62 5.43 -37.11
N THR A 249 -24.23 6.70 -37.09
CA THR A 249 -22.83 7.12 -37.16
C THR A 249 -22.40 7.63 -35.78
N TYR A 250 -21.15 7.42 -35.41
CA TYR A 250 -20.60 7.77 -34.10
C TYR A 250 -19.53 8.85 -34.25
N SER A 251 -19.37 9.69 -33.23
CA SER A 251 -18.31 10.69 -33.13
C SER A 251 -17.95 10.91 -31.66
N TRP A 252 -16.77 10.46 -31.25
CA TRP A 252 -16.20 10.66 -29.92
C TRP A 252 -15.31 11.90 -29.86
N THR A 253 -15.43 12.66 -28.77
CA THR A 253 -14.54 13.79 -28.45
C THR A 253 -14.07 13.71 -27.01
N GLY A 254 -12.77 13.93 -26.79
CA GLY A 254 -12.11 13.88 -25.48
C GLY A 254 -10.59 13.94 -25.65
N PRO A 255 -9.80 14.08 -24.56
CA PRO A 255 -8.34 14.02 -24.64
C PRO A 255 -7.88 12.61 -25.04
N GLY A 256 -6.68 12.45 -25.60
CA GLY A 256 -6.01 11.13 -25.66
C GLY A 256 -6.73 9.98 -26.40
N ILE A 257 -7.61 10.28 -27.38
CA ILE A 257 -8.21 9.24 -28.23
C ILE A 257 -7.15 8.71 -29.19
N LEU A 258 -6.80 7.43 -29.06
CA LEU A 258 -5.81 6.75 -29.89
C LEU A 258 -6.43 6.20 -31.19
N SER A 259 -7.63 5.63 -31.10
CA SER A 259 -8.35 5.03 -32.23
C SER A 259 -9.85 4.93 -31.95
N GLY A 260 -10.65 4.72 -33.00
CA GLY A 260 -12.09 4.45 -32.86
C GLY A 260 -12.97 5.69 -32.66
N ALA A 261 -12.45 6.90 -32.96
CA ALA A 261 -13.21 8.15 -32.78
C ALA A 261 -14.55 8.18 -33.53
N ASN A 262 -14.73 7.38 -34.59
CA ASN A 262 -15.98 7.31 -35.37
C ASN A 262 -16.65 5.93 -35.34
N SER A 263 -16.38 5.13 -34.30
CA SER A 263 -16.99 3.80 -34.10
C SER A 263 -17.76 3.72 -32.78
N SER A 264 -18.50 2.63 -32.60
CA SER A 264 -19.21 2.35 -31.35
C SER A 264 -18.27 2.17 -30.14
N SER A 265 -16.98 1.95 -30.37
CA SER A 265 -15.96 1.91 -29.33
C SER A 265 -14.74 2.77 -29.69
N ALA A 266 -14.08 3.34 -28.69
CA ALA A 266 -12.86 4.12 -28.83
C ALA A 266 -11.82 3.72 -27.77
N THR A 267 -10.54 3.73 -28.13
CA THR A 267 -9.44 3.44 -27.20
C THR A 267 -8.75 4.75 -26.81
N VAL A 268 -8.54 4.95 -25.50
CA VAL A 268 -8.11 6.23 -24.94
C VAL A 268 -7.04 6.05 -23.86
N ASN A 269 -6.13 7.01 -23.71
CA ASN A 269 -4.97 6.91 -22.81
C ASN A 269 -4.72 8.12 -21.91
N LEU A 270 -5.65 9.07 -21.83
CA LEU A 270 -5.56 10.21 -20.92
C LEU A 270 -6.80 10.31 -20.04
N PRO A 271 -6.68 10.77 -18.78
CA PRO A 271 -7.85 11.04 -17.95
C PRO A 271 -8.62 12.25 -18.51
N GLY A 272 -9.95 12.21 -18.42
CA GLY A 272 -10.84 13.26 -18.88
C GLY A 272 -12.28 12.77 -19.12
N VAL A 273 -13.14 13.70 -19.52
CA VAL A 273 -14.52 13.41 -19.91
C VAL A 273 -14.59 13.18 -21.41
N TYR A 274 -15.22 12.08 -21.83
CA TYR A 274 -15.39 11.68 -23.21
C TYR A 274 -16.86 11.75 -23.58
N THR A 275 -17.17 12.47 -24.65
CA THR A 275 -18.53 12.62 -25.17
C THR A 275 -18.67 11.84 -26.46
N VAL A 276 -19.68 10.99 -26.57
CA VAL A 276 -20.10 10.39 -27.84
C VAL A 276 -21.30 11.15 -28.36
N VAL A 277 -21.28 11.49 -29.65
CA VAL A 277 -22.44 11.96 -30.39
C VAL A 277 -22.78 10.91 -31.44
N VAL A 278 -24.03 10.45 -31.46
CA VAL A 278 -24.53 9.55 -32.50
C VAL A 278 -25.53 10.27 -33.39
N THR A 279 -25.54 9.93 -34.69
CA THR A 279 -26.50 10.46 -35.66
C THR A 279 -27.20 9.30 -36.38
N ASP A 280 -28.53 9.27 -36.34
CA ASP A 280 -29.34 8.33 -37.11
C ASP A 280 -29.27 8.66 -38.61
N THR A 281 -28.84 7.69 -39.41
CA THR A 281 -28.66 7.87 -40.85
C THR A 281 -29.97 7.96 -41.63
N HIS A 282 -31.11 7.57 -41.04
CA HIS A 282 -32.42 7.61 -41.70
C HIS A 282 -33.12 8.96 -41.55
N ASN A 283 -33.02 9.60 -40.38
CA ASN A 283 -33.72 10.85 -40.11
C ASN A 283 -32.77 12.04 -39.79
N GLY A 284 -31.49 11.78 -39.60
CA GLY A 284 -30.47 12.81 -39.30
C GLY A 284 -30.56 13.37 -37.89
N CYS A 285 -31.33 12.76 -36.98
CA CYS A 285 -31.41 13.21 -35.59
C CYS A 285 -30.19 12.75 -34.81
N THR A 286 -29.77 13.56 -33.83
CA THR A 286 -28.57 13.30 -33.02
C THR A 286 -28.90 13.11 -31.55
N ALA A 287 -28.13 12.29 -30.86
CA ALA A 287 -28.12 12.18 -29.41
C ALA A 287 -26.68 12.12 -28.90
N SER A 288 -26.46 12.46 -27.63
CA SER A 288 -25.13 12.44 -27.02
C SER A 288 -25.16 11.95 -25.58
N ASP A 289 -24.09 11.29 -25.16
CA ASP A 289 -23.86 10.88 -23.77
C ASP A 289 -22.37 10.96 -23.41
N GLN A 290 -22.03 10.85 -22.13
CA GLN A 290 -20.67 11.01 -21.62
C GLN A 290 -20.23 9.89 -20.68
N THR A 291 -18.94 9.55 -20.72
CA THR A 291 -18.25 8.70 -19.74
C THR A 291 -16.96 9.39 -19.29
N THR A 292 -16.55 9.16 -18.04
CA THR A 292 -15.33 9.73 -17.48
C THR A 292 -14.23 8.68 -17.38
N VAL A 293 -13.02 9.03 -17.83
CA VAL A 293 -11.81 8.26 -17.56
C VAL A 293 -11.01 8.97 -16.49
N THR A 294 -10.75 8.30 -15.38
CA THR A 294 -9.89 8.81 -14.30
C THR A 294 -8.55 8.08 -14.28
N THR A 295 -7.64 8.49 -13.39
CA THR A 295 -6.33 7.84 -13.22
C THR A 295 -6.14 7.42 -11.77
N ASN A 296 -5.63 6.21 -11.55
CA ASN A 296 -5.13 5.74 -10.27
C ASN A 296 -3.69 5.24 -10.49
N THR A 297 -2.73 6.15 -10.32
CA THR A 297 -1.30 5.89 -10.54
C THR A 297 -0.48 6.30 -9.31
N SER A 298 -1.08 6.23 -8.12
CA SER A 298 -0.35 6.43 -6.88
C SER A 298 0.61 5.28 -6.68
N ILE A 299 1.89 5.59 -6.56
CA ILE A 299 2.92 4.60 -6.21
C ILE A 299 2.74 4.18 -4.75
N PRO A 300 3.00 2.90 -4.43
CA PRO A 300 3.05 2.46 -3.04
C PRO A 300 4.26 3.08 -2.32
N ASP A 301 4.18 3.13 -0.99
CA ASP A 301 5.36 3.37 -0.14
C ASP A 301 6.13 2.06 0.10
N VAL A 302 7.43 2.17 0.26
CA VAL A 302 8.33 1.02 0.45
C VAL A 302 9.52 1.45 1.31
N ASP A 303 9.91 0.59 2.25
CA ASP A 303 11.10 0.71 3.07
C ASP A 303 11.70 -0.69 3.23
N ALA A 304 12.95 -0.89 2.82
CA ALA A 304 13.66 -2.16 2.89
C ALA A 304 14.25 -2.45 4.29
N GLY A 305 14.10 -1.52 5.23
CA GLY A 305 14.63 -1.61 6.59
C GLY A 305 16.08 -1.11 6.69
N PRO A 306 16.61 -1.04 7.93
CA PRO A 306 17.96 -0.55 8.17
C PRO A 306 19.04 -1.54 7.68
N PRO A 307 20.25 -1.05 7.31
CA PRO A 307 21.41 -1.90 7.01
C PRO A 307 21.75 -2.87 8.14
N ASN A 308 22.40 -3.99 7.80
CA ASN A 308 22.78 -5.00 8.77
C ASN A 308 24.02 -5.81 8.32
N ALA A 309 24.46 -6.77 9.12
CA ALA A 309 25.63 -7.60 8.80
C ALA A 309 25.44 -9.06 9.23
N LEU A 310 25.93 -9.99 8.40
CA LEU A 310 26.11 -11.40 8.75
C LEU A 310 27.53 -11.63 9.25
N ASN A 311 27.76 -12.59 10.14
CA ASN A 311 29.10 -12.94 10.60
C ASN A 311 29.23 -14.45 10.81
N CYS A 312 30.31 -14.88 11.48
CA CYS A 312 30.60 -16.30 11.67
C CYS A 312 29.67 -17.02 12.67
N ILE A 313 28.75 -16.31 13.33
CA ILE A 313 27.71 -16.87 14.21
C ILE A 313 26.33 -16.57 13.66
N LEU A 314 26.07 -15.29 13.36
CA LEU A 314 24.85 -14.84 12.73
C LEU A 314 24.94 -15.12 11.25
N THR A 315 24.68 -16.39 10.88
CA THR A 315 24.71 -16.88 9.50
C THR A 315 23.38 -16.69 8.78
N GLN A 316 22.34 -16.26 9.50
CA GLN A 316 21.01 -15.95 8.97
C GLN A 316 20.42 -14.73 9.68
N LEU A 317 19.73 -13.87 8.94
CA LEU A 317 19.10 -12.64 9.43
C LEU A 317 17.67 -12.51 8.87
N GLU A 318 16.75 -11.94 9.63
CA GLU A 318 15.44 -11.49 9.15
C GLU A 318 15.51 -10.02 8.72
N LEU A 319 15.17 -9.70 7.46
CA LEU A 319 15.06 -8.31 7.00
C LEU A 319 13.71 -7.73 7.44
N LEU A 320 13.67 -6.44 7.74
CA LEU A 320 12.49 -5.77 8.28
C LEU A 320 11.89 -4.78 7.26
N GLY A 321 11.43 -5.30 6.12
CA GLY A 321 10.75 -4.49 5.12
C GLY A 321 9.37 -4.04 5.56
N SER A 322 8.90 -2.90 5.05
CA SER A 322 7.57 -2.38 5.37
C SER A 322 6.92 -1.57 4.24
N SER A 323 5.60 -1.44 4.32
CA SER A 323 4.75 -0.58 3.49
C SER A 323 3.45 -0.28 4.22
N ASN A 324 2.95 0.96 4.13
CA ASN A 324 1.65 1.41 4.62
C ASN A 324 0.54 1.26 3.57
N THR A 325 0.89 0.79 2.36
CA THR A 325 -0.08 0.57 1.28
C THR A 325 -0.93 -0.66 1.60
N ALA A 326 -2.24 -0.46 1.80
CA ALA A 326 -3.15 -1.52 2.26
C ALA A 326 -3.24 -2.75 1.32
N SER A 327 -2.98 -2.56 0.04
CA SER A 327 -3.01 -3.57 -1.03
C SER A 327 -1.60 -3.97 -1.51
N ALA A 328 -0.57 -3.76 -0.67
CA ALA A 328 0.82 -4.07 -0.96
C ALA A 328 1.06 -5.58 -1.15
N LEU A 329 1.77 -5.89 -2.23
CA LEU A 329 2.41 -7.18 -2.49
C LEU A 329 3.92 -6.99 -2.45
N PHE A 330 4.63 -7.82 -1.68
CA PHE A 330 6.08 -7.74 -1.49
C PHE A 330 6.81 -8.71 -2.42
N SER A 331 7.98 -8.33 -2.90
CA SER A 331 8.90 -9.19 -3.64
C SER A 331 10.34 -8.75 -3.41
N TRP A 332 11.17 -9.68 -2.94
CA TRP A 332 12.58 -9.44 -2.66
C TRP A 332 13.48 -10.03 -3.75
N THR A 333 14.51 -9.28 -4.12
CA THR A 333 15.60 -9.74 -4.99
C THR A 333 16.94 -9.29 -4.41
N PHE A 334 18.06 -9.72 -4.98
CA PHE A 334 19.39 -9.40 -4.44
C PHE A 334 20.46 -9.30 -5.52
N SER A 335 21.55 -8.60 -5.20
CA SER A 335 22.78 -8.57 -6.01
C SER A 335 23.57 -9.87 -5.87
N ALA A 336 24.61 -10.06 -6.70
CA ALA A 336 25.47 -11.24 -6.63
C ALA A 336 26.01 -11.48 -5.20
N GLY A 337 25.94 -12.74 -4.72
CA GLY A 337 26.33 -13.13 -3.36
C GLY A 337 25.17 -13.29 -2.37
N GLY A 338 24.00 -12.72 -2.68
CA GLY A 338 22.81 -12.82 -1.84
C GLY A 338 22.16 -14.20 -1.88
N VAL A 339 21.48 -14.53 -0.78
CA VAL A 339 20.63 -15.72 -0.64
C VAL A 339 19.39 -15.31 0.18
N ILE A 340 18.20 -15.66 -0.32
CA ILE A 340 16.94 -15.60 0.44
C ILE A 340 16.56 -17.04 0.78
N ASP A 341 16.54 -17.37 2.06
CA ASP A 341 16.22 -18.71 2.55
C ASP A 341 14.71 -18.95 2.57
N SER A 342 13.93 -17.93 2.93
CA SER A 342 12.46 -17.97 2.93
C SER A 342 11.85 -16.56 2.95
N GLY A 343 10.55 -16.46 2.67
CA GLY A 343 9.82 -15.18 2.78
C GLY A 343 10.05 -14.19 1.63
N GLU A 344 10.49 -14.64 0.45
CA GLU A 344 10.71 -13.78 -0.73
C GLU A 344 9.52 -12.84 -1.04
N THR A 345 8.29 -13.29 -0.77
CA THR A 345 7.06 -12.54 -1.03
C THR A 345 6.40 -12.00 0.24
N THR A 346 7.12 -11.96 1.36
CA THR A 346 6.66 -11.38 2.63
C THR A 346 7.38 -10.07 2.92
N ALA A 347 6.86 -9.28 3.85
CA ALA A 347 7.52 -8.06 4.29
C ALA A 347 8.88 -8.37 4.96
N THR A 348 8.96 -9.50 5.68
CA THR A 348 10.15 -9.92 6.41
C THR A 348 10.71 -11.27 5.90
N PRO A 349 11.67 -11.28 4.95
CA PRO A 349 12.35 -12.49 4.50
C PRO A 349 13.52 -12.87 5.42
N TYR A 350 13.89 -14.15 5.41
CA TYR A 350 15.13 -14.64 6.02
C TYR A 350 16.22 -14.79 4.97
N ILE A 351 17.43 -14.32 5.27
CA ILE A 351 18.57 -14.25 4.34
C ILE A 351 19.84 -14.82 4.98
N SER A 352 20.73 -15.37 4.16
CA SER A 352 22.01 -15.98 4.58
C SER A 352 23.21 -15.59 3.69
N GLY A 353 23.01 -14.61 2.78
CA GLY A 353 24.05 -14.12 1.87
C GLY A 353 24.41 -12.65 2.11
N ILE A 354 25.66 -12.29 1.83
CA ILE A 354 26.15 -10.91 1.90
C ILE A 354 25.93 -10.27 0.52
N ALA A 355 25.08 -9.25 0.46
CA ALA A 355 24.66 -8.57 -0.77
C ALA A 355 23.82 -7.33 -0.47
N THR A 356 23.51 -6.56 -1.51
CA THR A 356 22.39 -5.62 -1.49
C THR A 356 21.09 -6.36 -1.81
N TYR A 357 20.09 -6.24 -0.95
CA TYR A 357 18.75 -6.77 -1.13
C TYR A 357 17.80 -5.66 -1.56
N TYR A 358 16.93 -5.96 -2.52
CA TYR A 358 15.99 -5.00 -3.11
C TYR A 358 14.57 -5.44 -2.82
N LEU A 359 13.81 -4.59 -2.14
CA LEU A 359 12.39 -4.78 -1.89
C LEU A 359 11.57 -4.05 -2.94
N THR A 360 10.80 -4.79 -3.72
CA THR A 360 9.77 -4.24 -4.61
C THR A 360 8.40 -4.39 -3.95
N VAL A 361 7.68 -3.28 -3.78
CA VAL A 361 6.27 -3.29 -3.37
C VAL A 361 5.39 -2.97 -4.57
N THR A 362 4.36 -3.78 -4.80
CA THR A 362 3.35 -3.58 -5.84
C THR A 362 1.97 -3.36 -5.21
N ASP A 363 1.28 -2.29 -5.57
CA ASP A 363 -0.13 -2.12 -5.21
C ASP A 363 -1.00 -3.01 -6.12
N SER A 364 -1.65 -4.03 -5.54
CA SER A 364 -2.50 -4.97 -6.28
C SER A 364 -3.76 -4.34 -6.89
N ILE A 365 -4.15 -3.12 -6.51
CA ILE A 365 -5.32 -2.42 -7.05
C ILE A 365 -4.98 -1.71 -8.37
N ASN A 366 -3.81 -1.07 -8.46
CA ASN A 366 -3.44 -0.25 -9.62
C ASN A 366 -2.18 -0.73 -10.37
N GLY A 367 -1.49 -1.75 -9.86
CA GLY A 367 -0.29 -2.34 -10.44
C GLY A 367 0.95 -1.44 -10.38
N CYS A 368 0.91 -0.33 -9.65
CA CYS A 368 2.06 0.56 -9.49
C CYS A 368 3.10 -0.08 -8.56
N THR A 369 4.37 0.13 -8.85
CA THR A 369 5.48 -0.44 -8.10
C THR A 369 6.40 0.64 -7.55
N ALA A 370 7.01 0.35 -6.40
CA ALA A 370 8.10 1.12 -5.82
C ALA A 370 9.21 0.16 -5.38
N LEU A 371 10.44 0.66 -5.34
CA LEU A 371 11.65 -0.11 -5.03
C LEU A 371 12.44 0.59 -3.92
N ASP A 372 12.87 -0.15 -2.92
CA ASP A 372 13.90 0.27 -1.97
C ASP A 372 14.96 -0.83 -1.80
N SER A 373 16.07 -0.52 -1.16
CA SER A 373 17.17 -1.47 -0.97
C SER A 373 17.85 -1.35 0.39
N VAL A 374 18.33 -2.48 0.89
CA VAL A 374 19.13 -2.58 2.11
C VAL A 374 20.42 -3.34 1.81
N GLU A 375 21.54 -2.85 2.33
CA GLU A 375 22.85 -3.50 2.17
C GLU A 375 23.19 -4.37 3.39
N ILE A 376 23.64 -5.60 3.12
CA ILE A 376 24.11 -6.55 4.13
C ILE A 376 25.60 -6.76 3.95
N PHE A 377 26.37 -6.49 5.01
CA PHE A 377 27.83 -6.55 5.02
C PHE A 377 28.37 -7.79 5.72
N GLU A 378 29.66 -8.06 5.54
CA GLU A 378 30.41 -8.99 6.38
C GLU A 378 30.75 -8.31 7.70
N GLY A 379 30.18 -8.79 8.80
CA GLY A 379 30.51 -8.34 10.14
C GLY A 379 31.75 -9.03 10.69
N PRO A 380 32.46 -8.41 11.67
CA PRO A 380 33.58 -9.03 12.35
C PRO A 380 33.20 -10.40 12.94
N CYS A 381 34.10 -11.36 12.80
CA CYS A 381 33.93 -12.67 13.43
C CYS A 381 34.37 -12.59 14.89
N ILE A 382 33.40 -12.56 15.80
CA ILE A 382 33.61 -12.57 17.25
C ILE A 382 32.86 -13.75 17.81
N LEU A 383 33.57 -14.64 18.49
CA LEU A 383 33.02 -15.85 19.07
C LEU A 383 32.76 -15.65 20.56
N PRO A 384 31.59 -16.01 21.10
CA PRO A 384 31.41 -16.03 22.54
C PRO A 384 32.32 -17.12 23.12
N TYR A 385 32.89 -16.90 24.30
CA TYR A 385 33.85 -17.85 24.88
C TYR A 385 33.21 -19.21 25.16
N TYR A 386 31.92 -19.23 25.52
CA TYR A 386 31.04 -20.40 25.56
C TYR A 386 29.68 -20.05 24.95
N ALA A 387 28.79 -21.03 24.77
CA ALA A 387 27.49 -20.76 24.14
C ALA A 387 26.72 -19.66 24.89
N PRO A 388 26.24 -18.60 24.22
CA PRO A 388 25.55 -17.52 24.89
C PRO A 388 24.15 -17.97 25.33
N CYS A 389 23.64 -17.35 26.38
CA CYS A 389 22.23 -17.52 26.73
C CYS A 389 21.32 -16.87 25.67
N PRO A 390 20.05 -17.33 25.58
CA PRO A 390 19.04 -16.64 24.77
C PRO A 390 18.99 -15.15 25.09
N ASP A 391 18.96 -14.32 24.05
CA ASP A 391 18.93 -12.84 24.13
C ASP A 391 20.10 -12.21 24.92
N GLY A 392 21.14 -12.98 25.24
CA GLY A 392 22.29 -12.54 26.02
C GLY A 392 22.01 -12.29 27.51
N LYS A 393 20.89 -12.80 28.06
CA LYS A 393 20.51 -12.65 29.47
C LYS A 393 19.68 -13.81 30.01
N VAL A 394 19.91 -14.23 31.25
CA VAL A 394 19.07 -15.23 31.96
C VAL A 394 18.68 -14.78 33.37
N GLN A 395 17.57 -15.32 33.87
CA GLN A 395 17.05 -15.04 35.22
C GLN A 395 17.34 -16.16 36.24
N THR A 396 18.31 -17.03 35.95
CA THR A 396 18.70 -18.17 36.80
C THR A 396 19.67 -17.73 37.89
N LEU A 397 19.62 -18.37 39.06
CA LEU A 397 20.55 -18.09 40.18
C LEU A 397 22.02 -18.33 39.81
N ILE A 398 22.30 -19.32 38.97
CA ILE A 398 23.64 -19.67 38.50
C ILE A 398 24.10 -18.86 37.28
N GLY A 399 23.26 -17.96 36.77
CA GLY A 399 23.69 -17.06 35.73
C GLY A 399 23.90 -17.68 34.35
N CYS A 400 24.35 -16.86 33.40
CA CYS A 400 24.52 -17.27 32.01
C CYS A 400 25.76 -18.18 31.85
N GLU A 401 26.83 -17.88 32.58
CA GLU A 401 28.11 -18.57 32.48
C GLU A 401 28.00 -20.01 32.98
N LEU A 402 27.47 -20.24 34.18
CA LEU A 402 27.35 -21.61 34.71
C LEU A 402 26.22 -22.40 34.05
N SER A 403 25.15 -21.74 33.60
CA SER A 403 24.10 -22.40 32.81
C SER A 403 24.64 -22.88 31.47
N SER A 404 25.43 -22.06 30.78
CA SER A 404 26.07 -22.45 29.53
C SER A 404 27.07 -23.60 29.75
N LEU A 405 27.88 -23.50 30.79
CA LEU A 405 28.81 -24.56 31.17
C LEU A 405 28.06 -25.88 31.40
N TYR A 406 26.99 -25.90 32.20
CA TYR A 406 26.20 -27.13 32.41
C TYR A 406 25.68 -27.73 31.10
N ASN A 407 25.11 -26.90 30.21
CA ASN A 407 24.47 -27.39 28.99
C ASN A 407 25.48 -27.84 27.91
N ASN A 408 26.69 -27.29 27.92
CA ASN A 408 27.64 -27.43 26.81
C ASN A 408 29.01 -27.98 27.23
N TYR A 409 29.21 -28.37 28.49
CA TYR A 409 30.51 -28.84 28.98
C TYR A 409 30.96 -30.10 28.25
N ILE A 410 32.14 -29.99 27.63
CA ILE A 410 32.89 -31.12 27.10
C ILE A 410 34.10 -31.33 28.02
N PRO A 411 34.28 -32.52 28.62
CA PRO A 411 35.43 -32.80 29.48
C PRO A 411 36.77 -32.47 28.81
N GLY A 412 37.57 -31.59 29.43
CA GLY A 412 38.88 -31.16 28.93
C GLY A 412 38.86 -29.99 27.93
N SER A 413 37.74 -29.29 27.76
CA SER A 413 37.59 -28.17 26.80
C SER A 413 38.28 -26.86 27.18
N ASP A 414 38.60 -26.63 28.45
CA ASP A 414 39.36 -25.47 28.91
C ASP A 414 40.60 -25.96 29.68
N THR A 415 41.77 -25.74 29.09
CA THR A 415 43.06 -26.17 29.64
C THR A 415 43.90 -25.00 30.14
N VAL A 416 43.42 -23.76 29.95
CA VAL A 416 44.15 -22.54 30.24
C VAL A 416 43.63 -21.87 31.53
N ASN A 417 42.43 -22.26 31.99
CA ASN A 417 41.72 -21.65 33.11
C ASN A 417 41.57 -20.15 32.88
N ASP A 418 41.06 -19.78 31.71
CA ASP A 418 40.90 -18.37 31.39
C ASP A 418 39.67 -17.81 32.11
N ILE A 419 38.49 -18.40 31.94
CA ILE A 419 37.28 -17.90 32.61
C ILE A 419 36.92 -18.72 33.85
N TYR A 420 37.14 -20.04 33.78
CA TYR A 420 36.82 -20.97 34.87
C TYR A 420 38.08 -21.57 35.45
N ILE A 421 38.03 -21.91 36.74
CA ILE A 421 39.00 -22.81 37.35
C ILE A 421 38.37 -24.21 37.40
N PHE A 422 38.97 -25.18 36.72
CA PHE A 422 38.48 -26.56 36.69
C PHE A 422 39.22 -27.49 37.66
N GLY A 423 38.54 -28.57 38.06
CA GLY A 423 39.12 -29.67 38.83
C GLY A 423 38.63 -31.03 38.35
N GLY A 424 38.74 -31.32 37.05
CA GLY A 424 38.06 -32.46 36.41
C GLY A 424 36.63 -32.07 36.02
N ASP A 425 35.64 -32.90 36.33
CA ASP A 425 34.21 -32.65 36.00
C ASP A 425 33.51 -31.66 36.97
N SER A 426 34.29 -30.74 37.54
CA SER A 426 33.82 -29.79 38.54
C SER A 426 34.47 -28.43 38.30
N VAL A 427 33.73 -27.39 38.64
CA VAL A 427 34.12 -25.99 38.51
C VAL A 427 34.14 -25.35 39.89
N TRP A 428 35.08 -24.42 40.10
CA TRP A 428 35.09 -23.60 41.31
C TRP A 428 34.04 -22.50 41.20
N ILE A 429 33.16 -22.42 42.21
CA ILE A 429 32.07 -21.45 42.26
C ILE A 429 32.04 -20.71 43.60
N GLU A 430 31.46 -19.52 43.57
CA GLU A 430 31.06 -18.75 44.73
C GLU A 430 29.54 -18.74 44.81
N ILE A 431 29.00 -19.23 45.92
CA ILE A 431 27.56 -19.21 46.21
C ILE A 431 27.29 -18.06 47.16
N ILE A 432 26.61 -17.02 46.66
CA ILE A 432 26.23 -15.86 47.46
C ILE A 432 24.90 -16.18 48.13
N THR A 433 24.92 -16.19 49.45
CA THR A 433 23.79 -16.64 50.26
C THR A 433 22.88 -15.48 50.66
N ILE A 434 21.61 -15.79 50.88
CA ILE A 434 20.69 -14.85 51.55
C ILE A 434 21.18 -14.67 52.99
N GLN A 435 21.19 -13.41 53.45
CA GLN A 435 21.63 -13.06 54.80
C GLN A 435 21.05 -14.00 55.88
N GLY A 436 21.94 -14.57 56.70
CA GLY A 436 21.58 -15.51 57.77
C GLY A 436 21.43 -16.97 57.34
N GLN A 437 21.54 -17.29 56.04
CA GLN A 437 21.43 -18.66 55.53
C GLN A 437 22.77 -19.33 55.26
N THR A 438 23.91 -18.63 55.34
CA THR A 438 25.24 -19.15 55.00
C THR A 438 25.53 -20.53 55.58
N GLN A 439 25.34 -20.72 56.88
CA GLN A 439 25.61 -22.01 57.53
C GLN A 439 24.60 -23.10 57.13
N ASN A 440 23.33 -22.75 56.97
CA ASN A 440 22.28 -23.68 56.58
C ASN A 440 22.53 -24.20 55.16
N LEU A 441 22.85 -23.29 54.24
CA LEU A 441 23.16 -23.62 52.86
C LEU A 441 24.46 -24.42 52.78
N PHE A 442 25.52 -24.00 53.49
CA PHE A 442 26.79 -24.76 53.54
C PHE A 442 26.55 -26.22 53.94
N ASN A 443 25.80 -26.46 55.02
CA ASN A 443 25.47 -27.81 55.45
C ASN A 443 24.68 -28.58 54.38
N LEU A 444 23.74 -27.94 53.69
CA LEU A 444 22.98 -28.56 52.61
C LEU A 444 23.90 -28.99 51.45
N VAL A 445 24.63 -28.04 50.87
CA VAL A 445 25.40 -28.28 49.62
C VAL A 445 26.65 -29.14 49.83
N TYR A 446 27.18 -29.17 51.05
CA TYR A 446 28.36 -29.97 51.43
C TYR A 446 27.99 -31.40 51.85
N GLN A 447 26.87 -31.61 52.55
CA GLN A 447 26.57 -32.90 53.21
C GLN A 447 25.49 -33.73 52.51
N THR A 448 24.74 -33.15 51.57
CA THR A 448 23.55 -33.81 50.99
C THR A 448 23.83 -34.37 49.60
N THR A 449 23.53 -35.67 49.40
CA THR A 449 23.60 -36.33 48.10
C THR A 449 22.71 -35.63 47.06
N GLY A 450 23.25 -35.36 45.87
CA GLY A 450 22.58 -34.56 44.82
C GLY A 450 23.11 -33.12 44.73
N TYR A 451 23.83 -32.67 45.76
CA TYR A 451 24.76 -31.55 45.68
C TYR A 451 26.18 -32.11 45.51
N GLY A 452 27.21 -31.51 46.13
CA GLY A 452 28.57 -32.04 46.06
C GLY A 452 29.67 -31.01 46.24
N LEU A 453 29.43 -29.96 47.02
CA LEU A 453 30.48 -28.98 47.30
C LEU A 453 31.65 -29.68 48.01
N THR A 454 32.85 -29.51 47.47
CA THR A 454 34.11 -30.08 47.99
C THR A 454 35.21 -29.02 47.96
N ASP A 455 36.37 -29.33 48.55
CA ASP A 455 37.58 -28.50 48.49
C ASP A 455 37.31 -27.02 48.83
N THR A 456 36.61 -26.73 49.93
CA THR A 456 36.14 -25.37 50.23
C THR A 456 37.26 -24.39 50.57
N ILE A 457 37.18 -23.16 50.07
CA ILE A 457 38.13 -22.07 50.38
C ILE A 457 37.54 -21.17 51.47
N PRO A 458 38.32 -20.83 52.53
CA PRO A 458 37.91 -19.81 53.50
C PRO A 458 37.81 -18.43 52.86
N ASN A 459 36.66 -17.75 53.01
CA ASN A 459 36.44 -16.40 52.46
C ASN A 459 36.76 -15.27 53.44
N GLY A 460 37.68 -15.51 54.38
CA GLY A 460 38.11 -14.52 55.36
C GLY A 460 36.95 -13.85 56.11
N LEU A 461 36.92 -12.52 56.05
CA LEU A 461 35.91 -11.68 56.73
C LEU A 461 34.55 -11.63 56.00
N ASN A 462 34.37 -12.31 54.87
CA ASN A 462 33.13 -12.26 54.13
C ASN A 462 32.04 -13.18 54.75
N PRO A 463 30.88 -12.64 55.18
CA PRO A 463 29.86 -13.45 55.83
C PRO A 463 28.87 -14.16 54.88
N LEU A 464 28.85 -13.83 53.59
CA LEU A 464 27.78 -14.24 52.67
C LEU A 464 28.24 -15.18 51.55
N ILE A 465 29.54 -15.40 51.38
CA ILE A 465 30.08 -16.21 50.28
C ILE A 465 30.52 -17.59 50.77
N ILE A 466 30.06 -18.64 50.08
CA ILE A 466 30.61 -19.99 50.19
C ILE A 466 31.39 -20.30 48.91
N THR A 467 32.68 -20.58 49.04
CA THR A 467 33.56 -20.87 47.89
C THR A 467 34.04 -22.31 47.94
N GLY A 468 33.95 -23.01 46.81
CA GLY A 468 34.42 -24.38 46.70
C GLY A 468 34.21 -24.98 45.32
N LYS A 469 34.68 -26.21 45.17
CA LYS A 469 34.55 -26.99 43.95
C LYS A 469 33.18 -27.66 43.89
N TYR A 470 32.48 -27.51 42.78
CA TYR A 470 31.12 -28.01 42.59
C TYR A 470 30.98 -28.83 41.29
N PRO A 471 30.32 -30.01 41.31
CA PRO A 471 30.15 -30.83 40.12
C PRO A 471 29.30 -30.13 39.06
N ILE A 472 29.80 -30.06 37.82
CA ILE A 472 29.11 -29.35 36.72
C ILE A 472 27.72 -29.94 36.48
N ALA A 473 27.62 -31.27 36.48
CA ALA A 473 26.36 -32.00 36.30
C ALA A 473 25.30 -31.70 37.37
N ASN A 474 25.70 -31.19 38.54
CA ASN A 474 24.80 -30.88 39.65
C ASN A 474 24.47 -29.38 39.75
N LEU A 475 25.02 -28.50 38.89
CA LEU A 475 24.73 -27.06 38.93
C LEU A 475 23.22 -26.73 38.98
N PRO A 476 22.32 -27.41 38.22
CA PRO A 476 20.89 -27.16 38.30
C PRO A 476 20.26 -27.44 39.66
N SER A 477 20.92 -28.19 40.55
CA SER A 477 20.38 -28.44 41.91
C SER A 477 20.41 -27.18 42.79
N LEU A 478 21.18 -26.15 42.42
CA LEU A 478 21.20 -24.86 43.09
C LEU A 478 19.99 -23.97 42.72
N GLU A 479 19.34 -24.24 41.58
CA GLU A 479 18.16 -23.50 41.09
C GLU A 479 16.85 -23.92 41.75
N VAL A 480 16.84 -25.06 42.43
CA VAL A 480 15.61 -25.67 42.95
C VAL A 480 15.58 -25.68 44.48
N PRO A 481 14.39 -25.59 45.11
CA PRO A 481 14.27 -25.72 46.55
C PRO A 481 14.78 -27.09 47.03
N PRO A 482 15.43 -27.17 48.21
CA PRO A 482 15.55 -26.10 49.20
C PRO A 482 16.70 -25.10 48.98
N ALA A 483 17.66 -25.37 48.08
CA ALA A 483 18.83 -24.51 47.89
C ALA A 483 18.47 -23.11 47.39
N SER A 484 17.59 -23.01 46.38
CA SER A 484 17.20 -21.72 45.81
C SER A 484 16.48 -20.78 46.78
N ASN A 485 15.96 -21.27 47.89
CA ASN A 485 15.38 -20.44 48.96
C ASN A 485 16.44 -19.78 49.86
N MET A 486 17.71 -20.13 49.71
CA MET A 486 18.83 -19.68 50.54
C MET A 486 19.95 -19.01 49.73
N ILE A 487 19.83 -19.00 48.40
CA ILE A 487 20.80 -18.46 47.46
C ILE A 487 20.27 -17.12 46.95
N ASN A 488 21.13 -16.11 46.90
CA ASN A 488 20.86 -14.86 46.19
C ASN A 488 21.27 -15.02 44.72
N TYR A 489 22.53 -15.37 44.47
CA TYR A 489 23.03 -15.77 43.16
C TYR A 489 24.31 -16.63 43.31
N VAL A 490 24.78 -17.22 42.22
CA VAL A 490 25.99 -18.05 42.14
C VAL A 490 26.81 -17.56 40.96
N ARG A 491 28.14 -17.50 41.13
CA ARG A 491 29.07 -17.13 40.07
C ARG A 491 30.27 -18.08 40.02
N PRO A 492 30.99 -18.16 38.89
CA PRO A 492 32.30 -18.81 38.85
C PRO A 492 33.31 -18.12 39.77
N VAL A 493 34.30 -18.86 40.28
CA VAL A 493 35.53 -18.25 40.78
C VAL A 493 36.36 -17.86 39.57
N TYR A 494 36.54 -16.55 39.37
CA TYR A 494 37.35 -16.03 38.29
C TYR A 494 38.84 -16.12 38.63
N PRO A 495 39.69 -16.63 37.72
CA PRO A 495 41.14 -16.64 37.90
C PRO A 495 41.68 -15.22 38.10
N ALA A 496 42.63 -15.10 39.03
CA ALA A 496 43.35 -13.85 39.23
C ALA A 496 44.16 -13.47 37.98
N LEU A 497 44.36 -12.18 37.77
CA LEU A 497 45.30 -11.66 36.78
C LEU A 497 46.57 -11.27 37.52
N THR A 498 47.71 -11.65 36.97
CA THR A 498 49.02 -11.19 37.43
C THR A 498 49.64 -10.24 36.40
N SER A 499 50.49 -9.33 36.87
CA SER A 499 51.05 -8.27 36.03
C SER A 499 52.48 -8.59 35.61
N ALA A 500 52.64 -9.65 34.80
CA ALA A 500 53.97 -10.10 34.37
C ALA A 500 54.58 -9.20 33.29
N GLY A 501 55.77 -8.67 33.56
CA GLY A 501 56.63 -7.99 32.58
C GLY A 501 57.75 -8.89 32.07
N VAL A 502 58.11 -8.81 30.79
CA VAL A 502 59.19 -9.59 30.14
C VAL A 502 60.63 -9.15 30.53
N THR A 503 60.79 -8.21 31.46
CA THR A 503 62.09 -7.59 31.76
C THR A 503 62.76 -8.17 33.01
N THR A 504 63.95 -8.73 32.83
CA THR A 504 64.91 -9.08 33.88
C THR A 504 65.46 -7.83 34.59
N THR A 505 65.73 -7.95 35.89
CA THR A 505 65.81 -6.86 36.87
C THR A 505 66.82 -5.76 36.50
N GLN A 506 66.30 -4.55 36.26
CA GLN A 506 67.07 -3.28 36.24
C GLN A 506 66.56 -2.31 37.33
N GLY A 507 65.63 -2.79 38.17
CA GLY A 507 64.92 -1.98 39.16
C GLY A 507 65.86 -1.35 40.20
N ASP A 508 66.87 -2.10 40.64
CA ASP A 508 67.88 -1.63 41.59
C ASP A 508 68.62 -0.37 41.07
N VAL A 509 69.09 -0.42 39.83
CA VAL A 509 69.77 0.69 39.15
C VAL A 509 68.80 1.82 38.81
N ALA A 510 67.60 1.49 38.33
CA ALA A 510 66.59 2.48 37.92
C ALA A 510 66.10 3.33 39.11
N GLN A 511 65.95 2.71 40.29
CA GLN A 511 65.58 3.38 41.53
C GLN A 511 66.77 4.02 42.26
N LYS A 512 68.00 3.78 41.78
CA LYS A 512 69.26 4.17 42.45
C LYS A 512 69.36 3.60 43.87
N SER A 513 68.81 2.40 44.05
CA SER A 513 68.81 1.71 45.34
C SER A 513 70.23 1.31 45.74
N ASP A 514 71.12 1.04 44.78
CA ASP A 514 72.56 0.88 44.97
C ASP A 514 73.24 2.10 45.63
N PHE A 515 72.88 3.33 45.19
CA PHE A 515 73.36 4.56 45.82
C PHE A 515 72.80 4.74 47.22
N ALA A 516 71.53 4.38 47.45
CA ALA A 516 70.93 4.45 48.77
C ALA A 516 71.59 3.46 49.75
N ARG A 517 71.83 2.22 49.32
CA ARG A 517 72.50 1.21 50.14
C ARG A 517 73.89 1.64 50.55
N ASN A 518 74.70 2.06 49.58
CA ASN A 518 76.07 2.50 49.83
C ASN A 518 76.15 3.85 50.57
N GLY A 519 75.25 4.79 50.25
CA GLY A 519 75.26 6.15 50.78
C GLY A 519 74.75 6.26 52.21
N PHE A 520 73.79 5.41 52.60
CA PHE A 520 73.19 5.41 53.93
C PHE A 520 73.56 4.18 54.78
N ASN A 521 74.33 3.23 54.23
CA ASN A 521 74.69 1.97 54.87
C ASN A 521 73.46 1.20 55.35
N VAL A 522 72.50 1.01 54.44
CA VAL A 522 71.26 0.26 54.65
C VAL A 522 71.18 -0.85 53.61
N ASP A 523 70.68 -2.01 53.97
CA ASP A 523 70.54 -3.15 53.04
C ASP A 523 69.24 -3.94 53.25
N GLY A 524 68.34 -3.45 54.11
CA GLY A 524 67.10 -4.13 54.48
C GLY A 524 67.18 -4.94 55.78
N THR A 525 68.36 -5.07 56.41
CA THR A 525 68.51 -5.81 57.67
C THR A 525 67.52 -5.32 58.73
N GLY A 526 66.77 -6.26 59.32
CA GLY A 526 65.73 -5.98 60.32
C GLY A 526 64.35 -5.65 59.76
N VAL A 527 64.19 -5.71 58.43
CA VAL A 527 62.91 -5.61 57.73
C VAL A 527 62.59 -6.95 57.08
N LYS A 528 61.36 -7.45 57.26
CA LYS A 528 60.82 -8.57 56.50
C LYS A 528 59.92 -8.05 55.37
N VAL A 529 60.27 -8.37 54.14
CA VAL A 529 59.52 -8.00 52.93
C VAL A 529 58.87 -9.25 52.36
N CYS A 530 57.57 -9.20 52.17
CA CYS A 530 56.79 -10.34 51.72
C CYS A 530 56.05 -10.05 50.43
N VAL A 531 55.90 -11.08 49.60
CA VAL A 531 55.23 -11.00 48.31
C VAL A 531 53.98 -11.89 48.29
N LEU A 532 52.89 -11.34 47.77
CA LEU A 532 51.70 -12.06 47.32
C LEU A 532 51.69 -12.06 45.80
N SER A 533 51.75 -13.24 45.17
CA SER A 533 51.70 -13.40 43.71
C SER A 533 51.23 -14.82 43.37
N ASP A 534 51.50 -15.33 42.16
CA ASP A 534 51.03 -16.65 41.73
C ASP A 534 51.69 -17.81 42.50
N SER A 535 53.00 -17.97 42.41
CA SER A 535 53.77 -19.07 42.97
C SER A 535 55.23 -18.72 43.24
N TYR A 536 55.90 -19.59 43.99
CA TYR A 536 57.32 -19.46 44.32
C TYR A 536 58.17 -20.50 43.60
N ASN A 537 57.78 -21.79 43.63
CA ASN A 537 58.63 -22.85 43.07
C ASN A 537 57.81 -24.00 42.47
N LYS A 538 56.94 -23.66 41.52
CA LYS A 538 55.99 -24.53 40.85
C LYS A 538 56.34 -24.78 39.38
N VAL A 539 57.33 -24.06 38.84
CA VAL A 539 57.95 -24.41 37.57
C VAL A 539 58.76 -25.70 37.73
N LEU A 540 58.69 -26.58 36.73
CA LEU A 540 59.42 -27.86 36.73
C LEU A 540 60.94 -27.64 36.81
N GLY A 541 61.61 -28.40 37.66
CA GLY A 541 63.08 -28.38 37.79
C GLY A 541 63.63 -27.67 39.03
N ASN A 542 62.78 -27.21 39.95
CA ASN A 542 63.18 -26.53 41.19
C ASN A 542 64.09 -25.30 40.95
N PRO A 543 63.65 -24.33 40.13
CA PRO A 543 64.44 -23.14 39.81
C PRO A 543 64.84 -22.32 41.04
N ALA A 544 64.03 -22.30 42.10
CA ALA A 544 64.37 -21.56 43.33
C ALA A 544 65.72 -21.99 43.92
N GLN A 545 66.08 -23.28 43.83
CA GLN A 545 67.38 -23.74 44.31
C GLN A 545 68.54 -23.22 43.46
N ALA A 546 68.35 -23.03 42.15
CA ALA A 546 69.36 -22.46 41.27
C ALA A 546 69.59 -20.97 41.58
N ASP A 547 68.51 -20.24 41.82
CA ASP A 547 68.54 -18.81 42.21
C ASP A 547 69.13 -18.60 43.61
N ILE A 548 68.96 -19.57 44.52
CA ILE A 548 69.67 -19.53 45.81
C ILE A 548 71.17 -19.73 45.59
N LEU A 549 71.58 -20.69 44.74
CA LEU A 549 73.00 -21.03 44.53
C LEU A 549 73.77 -19.94 43.78
N ASN A 550 73.12 -19.20 42.89
CA ASN A 550 73.75 -18.10 42.15
C ASN A 550 73.69 -16.75 42.91
N GLY A 551 72.90 -16.66 43.98
CA GLY A 551 72.79 -15.49 44.85
C GLY A 551 71.65 -14.52 44.49
N ASP A 552 70.78 -14.88 43.54
CA ASP A 552 69.58 -14.09 43.17
C ASP A 552 68.47 -14.21 44.24
N LEU A 553 68.54 -15.23 45.10
CA LEU A 553 67.69 -15.40 46.29
C LEU A 553 68.50 -15.77 47.54
N PRO A 554 68.00 -15.42 48.73
CA PRO A 554 68.60 -15.85 49.98
C PRO A 554 68.16 -17.29 50.34
N GLY A 555 69.06 -18.05 50.96
CA GLY A 555 68.77 -19.41 51.40
C GLY A 555 69.99 -20.30 51.61
N VAL A 556 69.75 -21.55 52.02
CA VAL A 556 70.83 -22.50 52.29
C VAL A 556 71.63 -22.76 51.00
N GLY A 557 72.89 -22.35 51.00
CA GLY A 557 73.80 -22.44 49.84
C GLY A 557 74.04 -21.12 49.11
N SER A 558 73.34 -20.04 49.48
CA SER A 558 73.59 -18.70 48.94
C SER A 558 74.95 -18.15 49.39
N PRO A 559 75.70 -17.44 48.50
CA PRO A 559 77.03 -16.92 48.82
C PRO A 559 77.06 -15.91 49.98
N ASN A 560 76.00 -15.10 50.14
CA ASN A 560 76.00 -13.93 51.01
C ASN A 560 74.87 -13.93 52.06
N TYR A 561 73.70 -14.53 51.74
CA TYR A 561 72.50 -14.44 52.58
C TYR A 561 71.84 -15.81 52.75
N THR A 562 72.05 -16.44 53.90
CA THR A 562 71.70 -17.86 54.09
C THR A 562 70.31 -18.14 54.64
N THR A 563 69.56 -17.10 55.02
CA THR A 563 68.19 -17.24 55.55
C THR A 563 67.24 -17.56 54.39
N PRO A 564 66.55 -18.73 54.39
CA PRO A 564 65.61 -19.06 53.32
C PRO A 564 64.40 -18.12 53.27
N VAL A 565 63.81 -17.98 52.09
CA VAL A 565 62.48 -17.37 51.94
C VAL A 565 61.46 -18.14 52.80
N ASP A 566 60.71 -17.42 53.62
CA ASP A 566 59.63 -17.95 54.45
C ASP A 566 58.35 -18.14 53.61
N VAL A 567 58.18 -19.34 53.06
CA VAL A 567 57.05 -19.70 52.20
C VAL A 567 55.89 -20.22 53.06
N ILE A 568 54.90 -19.36 53.31
CA ILE A 568 53.68 -19.73 54.07
C ILE A 568 52.83 -20.72 53.27
N GLN A 569 52.57 -20.39 52.00
CA GLN A 569 51.80 -21.23 51.10
C GLN A 569 52.22 -20.96 49.65
N ASP A 570 52.60 -22.02 48.93
CA ASP A 570 52.82 -21.97 47.48
C ASP A 570 51.54 -22.39 46.72
N TYR A 571 51.47 -22.14 45.41
CA TYR A 571 50.28 -22.43 44.61
C TYR A 571 49.88 -23.92 44.70
N PRO A 572 48.65 -24.23 45.14
CA PRO A 572 48.28 -25.60 45.48
C PRO A 572 47.85 -26.45 44.28
N TYR A 573 47.52 -25.87 43.12
CA TYR A 573 46.77 -26.57 42.05
C TYR A 573 47.59 -27.03 40.84
N GLY A 574 48.92 -27.13 40.94
CA GLY A 574 49.76 -27.69 39.87
C GLY A 574 50.92 -26.77 39.53
N ALA A 575 51.35 -26.76 38.26
CA ALA A 575 52.39 -25.85 37.79
C ALA A 575 51.84 -24.42 37.72
N ALA A 576 52.71 -23.45 37.98
CA ALA A 576 52.46 -22.01 37.88
C ALA A 576 53.76 -21.31 37.41
N SER A 577 53.74 -20.00 37.20
CA SER A 577 54.81 -19.29 36.48
C SER A 577 56.02 -18.90 37.35
N ASP A 578 55.85 -18.91 38.67
CA ASP A 578 56.81 -18.43 39.67
C ASP A 578 57.11 -16.93 39.56
N GLU A 579 56.09 -16.12 39.21
CA GLU A 579 56.17 -14.66 39.20
C GLU A 579 56.46 -14.10 40.60
N GLY A 580 55.88 -14.71 41.63
CA GLY A 580 56.18 -14.37 43.02
C GLY A 580 57.65 -14.55 43.39
N ARG A 581 58.31 -15.59 42.87
CA ARG A 581 59.76 -15.76 43.02
C ARG A 581 60.53 -14.67 42.28
N ALA A 582 60.13 -14.31 41.07
CA ALA A 582 60.76 -13.23 40.31
C ALA A 582 60.63 -11.87 41.02
N MET A 583 59.48 -11.58 41.64
CA MET A 583 59.31 -10.41 42.50
C MET A 583 60.26 -10.44 43.70
N LEU A 584 60.43 -11.59 44.33
CA LEU A 584 61.35 -11.75 45.46
C LEU A 584 62.82 -11.56 45.06
N GLN A 585 63.22 -11.94 43.83
CA GLN A 585 64.54 -11.61 43.28
C GLN A 585 64.75 -10.10 43.18
N ILE A 586 63.75 -9.36 42.68
CA ILE A 586 63.80 -7.88 42.62
C ILE A 586 63.94 -7.28 44.03
N VAL A 587 63.18 -7.80 44.99
CA VAL A 587 63.28 -7.36 46.38
C VAL A 587 64.67 -7.66 46.94
N HIS A 588 65.24 -8.83 46.65
CA HIS A 588 66.58 -9.21 47.09
C HIS A 588 67.66 -8.31 46.48
N ASP A 589 67.56 -7.95 45.20
CA ASP A 589 68.48 -7.01 44.55
C ASP A 589 68.47 -5.63 45.22
N ILE A 590 67.27 -5.16 45.62
CA ILE A 590 67.09 -3.84 46.25
C ILE A 590 67.49 -3.84 47.73
N ALA A 591 67.12 -4.89 48.47
CA ALA A 591 67.26 -5.00 49.92
C ALA A 591 67.80 -6.40 50.29
N PRO A 592 69.08 -6.68 49.99
CA PRO A 592 69.62 -8.04 50.08
C PRO A 592 69.71 -8.58 51.52
N GLY A 593 69.77 -7.71 52.53
CA GLY A 593 69.73 -8.07 53.95
C GLY A 593 68.33 -8.25 54.54
N ALA A 594 67.26 -8.01 53.78
CA ALA A 594 65.89 -8.22 54.23
C ALA A 594 65.57 -9.72 54.38
N GLU A 595 64.75 -10.07 55.37
CA GLU A 595 64.09 -11.37 55.40
C GLU A 595 62.99 -11.38 54.33
N LEU A 596 62.87 -12.48 53.59
CA LEU A 596 61.90 -12.61 52.52
C LEU A 596 60.79 -13.57 52.90
N GLY A 597 59.54 -13.25 52.56
CA GLY A 597 58.40 -14.13 52.74
C GLY A 597 57.53 -14.24 51.49
N PHE A 598 56.88 -15.38 51.31
CA PHE A 598 55.99 -15.62 50.19
C PHE A 598 54.68 -16.25 50.65
N ARG A 599 53.58 -15.83 50.00
CA ARG A 599 52.33 -16.57 50.00
C ARG A 599 51.65 -16.40 48.64
N THR A 600 51.07 -17.47 48.10
CA THR A 600 50.20 -17.35 46.93
C THR A 600 48.99 -16.46 47.26
N GLY A 601 48.59 -15.62 46.31
CA GLY A 601 47.42 -14.75 46.43
C GLY A 601 46.38 -14.95 45.32
N THR A 602 46.59 -15.93 44.43
CA THR A 602 45.83 -16.07 43.18
C THR A 602 44.72 -17.12 43.24
N ILE A 603 44.40 -17.65 44.42
CA ILE A 603 43.37 -18.67 44.62
C ILE A 603 41.96 -18.07 44.51
N SER A 604 41.65 -17.09 45.35
CA SER A 604 40.39 -16.33 45.32
C SER A 604 40.58 -15.01 46.04
N GLU A 605 39.64 -14.09 45.85
CA GLU A 605 39.66 -12.77 46.46
C GLU A 605 39.62 -12.83 48.00
N GLY A 606 38.81 -13.74 48.54
CA GLY A 606 38.73 -14.01 49.98
C GLY A 606 40.00 -14.67 50.54
N ASP A 607 40.64 -15.56 49.77
CA ASP A 607 41.90 -16.18 50.15
C ASP A 607 43.06 -15.17 50.13
N LEU A 608 43.12 -14.27 49.15
CA LEU A 608 44.08 -13.17 49.13
C LEU A 608 43.91 -12.29 50.38
N ALA A 609 42.68 -11.94 50.74
CA ALA A 609 42.40 -11.17 51.96
C ALA A 609 42.90 -11.89 53.23
N LEU A 610 42.72 -13.21 53.33
CA LEU A 610 43.30 -14.02 54.41
C LEU A 610 44.84 -13.98 54.38
N GLY A 611 45.43 -14.11 53.20
CA GLY A 611 46.87 -14.12 53.01
C GLY A 611 47.59 -12.85 53.42
N ILE A 612 46.95 -11.70 53.19
CA ILE A 612 47.43 -10.41 53.69
C ILE A 612 47.57 -10.45 55.22
N ILE A 613 46.57 -11.01 55.93
CA ILE A 613 46.60 -11.15 57.38
C ILE A 613 47.67 -12.16 57.82
N GLU A 614 47.78 -13.31 57.15
CA GLU A 614 48.75 -14.36 57.47
C GLU A 614 50.20 -13.86 57.35
N LEU A 615 50.52 -13.11 56.28
CA LEU A 615 51.83 -12.50 56.12
C LEU A 615 52.12 -11.47 57.21
N ALA A 616 51.15 -10.60 57.56
CA ALA A 616 51.32 -9.66 58.66
C ALA A 616 51.58 -10.37 60.00
N GLN A 617 50.87 -11.48 60.27
CA GLN A 617 51.06 -12.31 61.46
C GLN A 617 52.40 -13.06 61.45
N ALA A 618 52.93 -13.39 60.28
CA ALA A 618 54.27 -13.95 60.10
C ALA A 618 55.39 -12.90 60.24
N GLY A 619 55.06 -11.66 60.62
CA GLY A 619 56.02 -10.61 60.95
C GLY A 619 56.47 -9.77 59.76
N CYS A 620 55.79 -9.84 58.62
CA CYS A 620 56.11 -8.99 57.46
C CYS A 620 55.93 -7.50 57.80
N ASN A 621 56.96 -6.69 57.55
CA ASN A 621 56.89 -5.23 57.71
C ASN A 621 56.39 -4.54 56.44
N VAL A 622 56.71 -5.14 55.30
CA VAL A 622 56.30 -4.70 53.96
C VAL A 622 55.64 -5.88 53.26
N ILE A 623 54.48 -5.65 52.66
CA ILE A 623 53.82 -6.62 51.77
C ILE A 623 53.66 -5.94 50.42
N ALA A 624 54.04 -6.66 49.36
CA ALA A 624 53.85 -6.25 47.98
C ALA A 624 53.02 -7.29 47.23
N ASP A 625 52.09 -6.86 46.39
CA ASP A 625 51.34 -7.74 45.50
C ASP A 625 51.22 -7.16 44.08
N ASP A 626 51.00 -8.05 43.12
CA ASP A 626 50.84 -7.76 41.70
C ASP A 626 49.52 -8.32 41.13
N ILE A 627 48.54 -8.52 42.01
CA ILE A 627 47.36 -9.32 41.74
C ILE A 627 46.15 -8.42 41.52
N THR A 628 45.31 -8.77 40.55
CA THR A 628 43.98 -8.16 40.39
C THR A 628 42.93 -9.23 40.15
N PHE A 629 41.81 -9.15 40.88
CA PHE A 629 40.62 -9.94 40.58
C PHE A 629 39.61 -9.09 39.82
N ILE A 630 39.04 -9.64 38.75
CA ILE A 630 38.08 -8.90 37.92
C ILE A 630 36.82 -8.51 38.71
N THR A 631 36.47 -9.31 39.72
CA THR A 631 35.33 -9.08 40.63
C THR A 631 35.61 -8.08 41.74
N SER A 632 36.85 -7.58 41.87
CA SER A 632 37.17 -6.58 42.87
C SER A 632 36.40 -5.29 42.62
N PRO A 633 35.78 -4.69 43.66
CA PRO A 633 34.94 -3.51 43.45
C PRO A 633 35.74 -2.31 42.94
N PHE A 634 35.24 -1.62 41.91
CA PHE A 634 35.91 -0.45 41.33
C PHE A 634 35.62 0.86 42.06
N PHE A 635 34.46 0.95 42.70
CA PHE A 635 33.93 2.20 43.28
C PHE A 635 33.92 2.23 44.81
N GLN A 636 34.28 1.13 45.48
CA GLN A 636 34.22 1.01 46.94
C GLN A 636 35.15 -0.07 47.48
N ASP A 637 35.34 -0.13 48.80
CA ASP A 637 36.28 -1.08 49.40
C ASP A 637 35.73 -2.52 49.45
N GLY A 638 36.47 -3.42 48.79
CA GLY A 638 36.28 -4.87 48.84
C GLY A 638 36.86 -5.54 50.08
N VAL A 639 36.86 -6.87 50.11
CA VAL A 639 37.49 -7.64 51.21
C VAL A 639 39.00 -7.47 51.26
N ILE A 640 39.66 -7.35 50.10
CA ILE A 640 41.11 -7.12 50.00
C ILE A 640 41.46 -5.77 50.62
N ALA A 641 40.78 -4.69 50.21
CA ALA A 641 41.00 -3.35 50.76
C ALA A 641 40.84 -3.32 52.29
N LYS A 642 39.81 -3.99 52.83
CA LYS A 642 39.61 -4.12 54.28
C LYS A 642 40.74 -4.90 54.98
N ALA A 643 41.29 -5.94 54.35
CA ALA A 643 42.44 -6.66 54.88
C ALA A 643 43.70 -5.79 54.88
N VAL A 644 43.92 -5.02 53.81
CA VAL A 644 45.00 -4.02 53.71
C VAL A 644 44.87 -2.97 54.82
N ASP A 645 43.69 -2.40 55.01
CA ASP A 645 43.42 -1.44 56.10
C ASP A 645 43.71 -2.05 57.49
N SER A 646 43.36 -3.32 57.67
CA SER A 646 43.61 -4.03 58.92
C SER A 646 45.12 -4.14 59.20
N VAL A 647 45.93 -4.60 58.25
CA VAL A 647 47.37 -4.78 58.47
C VAL A 647 48.14 -3.46 58.48
N THR A 648 47.70 -2.46 57.72
CA THR A 648 48.30 -1.12 57.75
C THR A 648 48.06 -0.44 59.09
N SER A 649 46.90 -0.65 59.73
CA SER A 649 46.64 -0.21 61.11
C SER A 649 47.57 -0.88 62.14
N MET A 650 48.09 -2.06 61.83
CA MET A 650 49.10 -2.78 62.63
C MET A 650 50.54 -2.34 62.33
N GLY A 651 50.74 -1.41 61.39
CA GLY A 651 52.05 -0.83 61.04
C GLY A 651 52.70 -1.43 59.79
N VAL A 652 52.08 -2.40 59.13
CA VAL A 652 52.57 -2.99 57.87
C VAL A 652 52.45 -1.95 56.74
N LYS A 653 53.45 -1.89 55.86
CA LYS A 653 53.39 -1.10 54.62
C LYS A 653 52.94 -2.00 53.47
N TYR A 654 51.83 -1.66 52.84
CA TYR A 654 51.26 -2.44 51.75
C TYR A 654 51.41 -1.70 50.43
N PHE A 655 51.90 -2.39 49.40
CA PHE A 655 52.09 -1.86 48.06
C PHE A 655 51.46 -2.81 47.06
N VAL A 656 50.63 -2.28 46.16
CA VAL A 656 49.97 -3.05 45.11
C VAL A 656 50.35 -2.48 43.76
N ALA A 657 50.53 -3.33 42.75
CA ALA A 657 50.69 -2.88 41.38
C ALA A 657 49.41 -2.16 40.90
N ALA A 658 49.56 -1.04 40.18
CA ALA A 658 48.41 -0.28 39.69
C ALA A 658 47.60 -0.99 38.59
N GLY A 659 48.13 -2.08 38.03
CA GLY A 659 47.59 -2.76 36.84
C GLY A 659 47.90 -2.00 35.54
N ASN A 660 47.77 -2.71 34.41
CA ASN A 660 48.11 -2.20 33.08
C ASN A 660 46.86 -2.01 32.18
N PHE A 661 45.73 -1.61 32.77
CA PHE A 661 44.42 -1.60 32.11
C PHE A 661 43.86 -0.21 31.79
N ASP A 662 44.61 0.86 32.05
CA ASP A 662 44.16 2.25 31.86
C ASP A 662 43.68 2.51 30.43
N SER A 663 44.51 2.16 29.43
CA SER A 663 44.18 2.28 28.00
C SER A 663 43.12 1.29 27.51
N LYS A 664 42.62 0.42 28.39
CA LYS A 664 41.66 -0.65 28.11
C LYS A 664 40.39 -0.49 28.95
N SER A 665 40.05 0.73 29.34
CA SER A 665 38.92 1.02 30.21
C SER A 665 38.12 2.24 29.79
N TYR A 666 36.87 2.29 30.23
CA TYR A 666 35.98 3.43 30.08
C TYR A 666 35.29 3.70 31.42
N GLN A 667 35.12 4.97 31.79
CA GLN A 667 34.38 5.37 32.98
C GLN A 667 33.64 6.69 32.76
N ASN A 668 32.35 6.72 33.09
CA ASN A 668 31.55 7.95 33.06
C ASN A 668 30.28 7.80 33.92
N GLN A 669 29.56 8.89 34.15
CA GLN A 669 28.20 8.82 34.69
C GLN A 669 27.25 8.28 33.61
N TYR A 670 26.37 7.35 33.96
CA TYR A 670 25.40 6.82 33.01
C TYR A 670 24.44 7.91 32.51
N SER A 671 24.49 8.18 31.21
CA SER A 671 23.61 9.09 30.47
C SER A 671 22.63 8.28 29.60
N PRO A 672 21.32 8.30 29.86
CA PRO A 672 20.34 7.49 29.12
C PRO A 672 20.00 8.08 27.74
N MET A 673 19.92 7.22 26.73
CA MET A 673 19.38 7.50 25.40
C MET A 673 18.60 6.30 24.84
N ALA A 674 18.10 6.41 23.61
CA ALA A 674 17.40 5.31 22.94
C ALA A 674 18.33 4.10 22.76
N ALA A 675 17.83 2.91 23.11
CA ALA A 675 18.56 1.66 22.90
C ALA A 675 18.61 1.29 21.41
N PRO A 676 19.66 0.59 20.96
CA PRO A 676 19.69 -0.03 19.64
C PRO A 676 18.50 -0.96 19.38
N LEU A 677 18.16 -1.15 18.10
CA LEU A 677 17.05 -2.02 17.70
C LEU A 677 17.26 -3.45 18.25
N GLY A 678 16.23 -3.98 18.90
CA GLY A 678 16.26 -5.34 19.47
C GLY A 678 16.66 -5.41 20.95
N LEU A 679 17.16 -4.33 21.55
CA LEU A 679 17.46 -4.26 22.99
C LEU A 679 16.36 -3.52 23.76
N VAL A 680 16.05 -3.99 24.97
CA VAL A 680 15.02 -3.41 25.83
C VAL A 680 15.65 -2.60 26.95
N GLY A 681 15.24 -1.35 27.11
CA GLY A 681 15.73 -0.46 28.17
C GLY A 681 16.12 0.91 27.63
N THR A 682 17.08 1.55 28.30
CA THR A 682 17.77 2.75 27.78
C THR A 682 19.23 2.39 27.55
N ALA A 683 19.89 2.95 26.53
CA ALA A 683 21.34 2.77 26.35
C ALA A 683 22.13 3.93 26.94
N HIS A 684 23.41 3.69 27.20
CA HIS A 684 24.35 4.74 27.58
C HIS A 684 24.79 5.57 26.37
N ASP A 685 24.72 6.90 26.45
CA ASP A 685 25.39 7.81 25.52
C ASP A 685 26.89 7.91 25.88
N PHE A 686 27.74 7.30 25.04
CA PHE A 686 29.20 7.38 25.14
C PHE A 686 29.76 8.74 24.68
N GLY A 687 28.92 9.60 24.12
CA GLY A 687 29.21 10.97 23.73
C GLY A 687 28.60 11.33 22.39
N SER A 688 28.14 12.58 22.25
CA SER A 688 27.55 13.13 21.02
C SER A 688 26.26 12.42 20.55
N GLY A 689 25.56 11.72 21.44
CA GLY A 689 24.35 10.97 21.10
C GLY A 689 24.65 9.62 20.45
N ASP A 690 25.80 9.02 20.76
CA ASP A 690 26.22 7.70 20.27
C ASP A 690 26.11 6.67 21.38
N ASN A 691 25.32 5.61 21.14
CA ASN A 691 25.12 4.52 22.10
C ASN A 691 26.12 3.36 21.91
N LEU A 692 27.11 3.53 21.04
CA LEU A 692 28.14 2.55 20.73
C LEU A 692 29.53 3.06 21.10
N GLN A 693 30.27 2.27 21.87
CA GLN A 693 31.68 2.49 22.13
C GLN A 693 32.51 1.62 21.19
N SER A 694 33.08 2.25 20.17
CA SER A 694 33.99 1.56 19.23
C SER A 694 35.27 1.10 19.93
N VAL A 695 35.69 -0.12 19.62
CA VAL A 695 36.90 -0.78 20.10
C VAL A 695 37.56 -1.56 18.96
N THR A 696 38.89 -1.52 18.91
CA THR A 696 39.68 -2.39 18.03
C THR A 696 40.24 -3.54 18.86
N LEU A 697 39.95 -4.77 18.44
CA LEU A 697 40.26 -5.99 19.17
C LEU A 697 41.27 -6.82 18.36
N GLU A 698 42.46 -7.05 18.92
CA GLU A 698 43.44 -7.99 18.42
C GLU A 698 42.95 -9.45 18.55
N PRO A 699 43.44 -10.41 17.74
CA PRO A 699 43.12 -11.82 17.93
C PRO A 699 43.51 -12.32 19.32
N GLY A 700 42.57 -12.90 20.06
CA GLY A 700 42.78 -13.32 21.45
C GLY A 700 41.51 -13.67 22.21
N ALA A 701 41.67 -14.11 23.45
CA ALA A 701 40.57 -14.31 24.39
C ALA A 701 40.40 -13.06 25.27
N TYR A 702 39.17 -12.60 25.40
CA TYR A 702 38.79 -11.37 26.06
C TYR A 702 37.90 -11.63 27.26
N THR A 703 38.10 -10.82 28.30
CA THR A 703 37.22 -10.74 29.46
C THR A 703 36.96 -9.27 29.76
N VAL A 704 35.74 -8.81 29.53
CA VAL A 704 35.32 -7.44 29.83
C VAL A 704 34.49 -7.46 31.11
N MET A 705 34.82 -6.60 32.06
CA MET A 705 34.08 -6.46 33.31
C MET A 705 33.43 -5.08 33.36
N LEU A 706 32.11 -5.03 33.42
CA LEU A 706 31.34 -3.83 33.73
C LEU A 706 31.00 -3.81 35.22
N GLN A 707 31.17 -2.67 35.89
CA GLN A 707 30.63 -2.40 37.22
C GLN A 707 29.97 -1.03 37.28
N TRP A 708 29.11 -0.82 38.27
CA TRP A 708 28.51 0.48 38.55
C TRP A 708 28.48 0.82 40.04
N GLU A 709 28.32 2.11 40.33
CA GLU A 709 28.39 2.70 41.67
C GLU A 709 27.11 2.44 42.49
N ASP A 710 26.85 1.18 42.80
CA ASP A 710 25.81 0.73 43.73
C ASP A 710 26.46 -0.07 44.89
N SER A 711 25.73 -0.28 45.98
CA SER A 711 26.21 -1.10 47.11
C SER A 711 26.29 -2.58 46.75
N ILE A 712 27.33 -3.27 47.20
CA ILE A 712 27.56 -4.69 46.92
C ILE A 712 26.92 -5.58 47.99
N TYR A 713 26.01 -6.47 47.55
CA TYR A 713 25.31 -7.40 48.43
C TYR A 713 26.27 -8.45 49.01
N SER A 714 27.07 -9.10 48.17
CA SER A 714 27.95 -10.21 48.57
C SER A 714 28.99 -9.85 49.62
N LEU A 715 29.28 -8.55 49.79
CA LEU A 715 30.18 -8.01 50.81
C LEU A 715 29.47 -7.60 52.11
N GLY A 716 28.16 -7.81 52.19
CA GLY A 716 27.33 -7.42 53.33
C GLY A 716 27.20 -5.90 53.51
N GLN A 717 27.44 -5.10 52.47
CA GLN A 717 27.33 -3.64 52.55
C GLN A 717 25.86 -3.18 52.53
N THR A 718 24.97 -4.02 52.00
CA THR A 718 23.52 -3.77 51.90
C THR A 718 22.76 -5.08 52.12
N ASN A 719 21.50 -4.96 52.54
CA ASN A 719 20.58 -6.10 52.65
C ASN A 719 19.67 -6.25 51.42
N THR A 720 19.73 -5.30 50.47
CA THR A 720 18.86 -5.26 49.29
C THR A 720 19.61 -5.36 47.96
N GLY A 721 20.96 -5.28 47.97
CA GLY A 721 21.78 -5.29 46.76
C GLY A 721 21.64 -4.04 45.90
N THR A 722 22.11 -4.13 44.65
CA THR A 722 21.99 -3.06 43.65
C THR A 722 20.53 -2.88 43.21
N VAL A 723 20.18 -1.64 42.88
CA VAL A 723 18.85 -1.22 42.40
C VAL A 723 18.83 -0.92 40.91
N ASN A 724 19.99 -0.94 40.26
CA ASN A 724 20.13 -0.85 38.82
C ASN A 724 20.49 -2.22 38.24
N ASP A 725 20.11 -2.43 37.00
CA ASP A 725 20.39 -3.63 36.22
C ASP A 725 20.94 -3.16 34.88
N PHE A 726 22.27 -3.13 34.76
CA PHE A 726 22.95 -2.73 33.54
C PHE A 726 23.50 -3.95 32.84
N ASP A 727 23.19 -4.04 31.56
CA ASP A 727 23.61 -5.11 30.67
C ASP A 727 24.68 -4.56 29.72
N ILE A 728 25.68 -5.37 29.40
CA ILE A 728 26.69 -5.07 28.39
C ILE A 728 26.58 -6.07 27.23
N TYR A 729 26.67 -5.55 26.01
CA TYR A 729 26.61 -6.35 24.78
C TYR A 729 27.75 -5.97 23.85
N ILE A 730 28.26 -6.96 23.13
CA ILE A 730 29.08 -6.71 21.94
C ILE A 730 28.17 -6.67 20.71
N THR A 731 28.37 -5.66 19.88
CA THR A 731 27.47 -5.27 18.78
C THR A 731 28.27 -4.98 17.52
N ASN A 732 27.58 -5.04 16.37
CA ASN A 732 28.10 -4.49 15.13
C ASN A 732 28.06 -2.94 15.14
N GLU A 733 28.53 -2.33 14.07
CA GLU A 733 28.50 -0.86 13.84
C GLU A 733 27.11 -0.23 13.78
N PHE A 734 26.05 -1.04 13.71
CA PHE A 734 24.65 -0.59 13.70
C PHE A 734 23.93 -0.84 15.04
N GLY A 735 24.64 -1.36 16.05
CA GLY A 735 24.09 -1.68 17.36
C GLY A 735 23.26 -2.97 17.41
N THR A 736 23.28 -3.79 16.36
CA THR A 736 22.72 -5.15 16.42
C THR A 736 23.63 -6.00 17.29
N GLN A 737 23.08 -6.61 18.35
CA GLN A 737 23.83 -7.45 19.27
C GLN A 737 24.35 -8.72 18.59
N TYR A 738 25.60 -9.08 18.89
CA TYR A 738 26.08 -10.44 18.65
C TYR A 738 25.69 -11.33 19.83
N PHE A 739 26.02 -10.92 21.05
CA PHE A 739 25.65 -11.58 22.29
C PHE A 739 26.01 -10.71 23.50
N GLY A 740 25.45 -11.10 24.65
CA GLY A 740 25.81 -10.62 25.99
C GLY A 740 25.85 -11.79 26.96
N PHE A 741 26.33 -11.56 28.17
CA PHE A 741 26.41 -12.55 29.25
C PHE A 741 25.86 -11.96 30.54
N ASN A 742 24.64 -11.44 30.46
CA ASN A 742 24.09 -10.57 31.49
C ASN A 742 23.26 -11.33 32.52
N HIS A 743 23.32 -10.86 33.75
CA HIS A 743 22.53 -11.32 34.88
C HIS A 743 21.35 -10.39 35.15
N VAL A 744 20.48 -10.84 36.06
CA VAL A 744 19.55 -9.92 36.72
C VAL A 744 20.22 -9.49 38.01
N ASN A 745 20.85 -8.32 38.00
CA ASN A 745 21.63 -7.85 39.13
C ASN A 745 20.77 -7.22 40.22
N THR A 746 19.52 -6.82 39.92
CA THR A 746 18.63 -6.22 40.93
C THR A 746 18.50 -7.16 42.13
N GLY A 747 18.89 -6.72 43.32
CA GLY A 747 18.93 -7.58 44.52
C GLY A 747 20.29 -8.21 44.85
N GLY A 748 21.22 -8.20 43.90
CA GLY A 748 22.56 -8.79 43.96
C GLY A 748 23.67 -7.73 43.87
N ASP A 749 24.74 -8.06 43.15
CA ASP A 749 25.92 -7.20 43.00
C ASP A 749 25.93 -6.43 41.68
N PRO A 750 26.52 -5.21 41.65
CA PRO A 750 26.50 -4.31 40.51
C PRO A 750 27.60 -4.60 39.48
N TYR A 751 27.54 -5.76 38.81
CA TYR A 751 28.51 -6.10 37.77
C TYR A 751 27.97 -6.97 36.64
N GLU A 752 28.66 -6.93 35.50
CA GLU A 752 28.53 -7.90 34.41
C GLU A 752 29.89 -8.33 33.85
N VAL A 753 29.98 -9.60 33.42
CA VAL A 753 31.19 -10.16 32.80
C VAL A 753 30.87 -10.59 31.38
N LEU A 754 31.58 -10.04 30.40
CA LEU A 754 31.42 -10.34 28.98
C LEU A 754 32.69 -11.00 28.42
N PRO A 755 32.73 -12.34 28.35
CA PRO A 755 33.85 -13.07 27.76
C PRO A 755 33.62 -13.45 26.29
N PHE A 756 34.65 -13.28 25.46
CA PHE A 756 34.61 -13.63 24.04
C PHE A 756 36.00 -13.96 23.48
N ILE A 757 36.04 -14.44 22.24
CA ILE A 757 37.22 -14.81 21.49
C ILE A 757 37.17 -14.09 20.15
N VAL A 758 38.27 -13.45 19.79
CA VAL A 758 38.51 -12.92 18.46
C VAL A 758 39.40 -13.91 17.71
N PRO A 759 38.83 -14.78 16.86
CA PRO A 759 39.63 -15.69 16.05
C PRO A 759 40.38 -14.95 14.94
N GLY A 760 41.42 -15.59 14.40
CA GLY A 760 42.15 -15.11 13.23
C GLY A 760 43.52 -14.54 13.56
N VAL A 761 44.01 -13.65 12.68
CA VAL A 761 45.38 -13.11 12.72
C VAL A 761 45.45 -11.60 12.48
N VAL A 762 44.30 -10.93 12.36
CA VAL A 762 44.20 -9.48 12.15
C VAL A 762 43.27 -8.86 13.19
N PRO A 763 43.51 -7.61 13.60
CA PRO A 763 42.58 -6.90 14.45
C PRO A 763 41.23 -6.71 13.75
N ILE A 764 40.16 -6.67 14.55
CA ILE A 764 38.80 -6.39 14.11
C ILE A 764 38.22 -5.22 14.89
N ASP A 765 37.37 -4.43 14.25
CA ASP A 765 36.61 -3.39 14.93
C ASP A 765 35.27 -3.96 15.40
N ALA A 766 34.88 -3.61 16.61
CA ALA A 766 33.60 -3.97 17.21
C ALA A 766 33.08 -2.81 18.07
N ASN A 767 31.86 -2.94 18.57
CA ASN A 767 31.30 -1.93 19.47
C ASN A 767 30.74 -2.58 20.74
N PHE A 768 30.97 -1.93 21.88
CA PHE A 768 30.23 -2.24 23.11
C PHE A 768 29.04 -1.30 23.24
N THR A 769 27.91 -1.82 23.70
CA THR A 769 26.79 -1.00 24.18
C THR A 769 26.43 -1.42 25.60
N ILE A 770 26.04 -0.45 26.42
CA ILE A 770 25.59 -0.65 27.80
C ILE A 770 24.14 -0.21 27.88
N VAL A 771 23.27 -1.11 28.30
CA VAL A 771 21.83 -0.87 28.41
C VAL A 771 21.41 -0.99 29.86
N ARG A 772 20.70 0.00 30.38
CA ARG A 772 19.97 -0.14 31.64
C ARG A 772 18.65 -0.86 31.38
N ALA A 773 18.58 -2.14 31.72
CA ALA A 773 17.40 -2.97 31.61
C ALA A 773 16.36 -2.67 32.71
N SER A 774 16.82 -2.33 33.92
CA SER A 774 15.97 -1.96 35.06
C SER A 774 16.65 -0.94 35.99
N GLY A 775 15.84 -0.27 36.81
CA GLY A 775 16.29 0.79 37.71
C GLY A 775 16.29 2.17 37.07
N ASN A 776 16.35 3.22 37.92
CA ASN A 776 16.38 4.61 37.47
C ASN A 776 17.37 5.49 38.26
N GLN A 777 18.13 4.91 39.20
CA GLN A 777 19.06 5.67 40.03
C GLN A 777 20.27 6.10 39.20
N ALA A 778 20.78 7.31 39.44
CA ALA A 778 22.02 7.76 38.83
C ALA A 778 23.18 6.91 39.37
N ALA A 779 24.04 6.42 38.48
CA ALA A 779 25.21 5.63 38.84
C ALA A 779 26.36 5.98 37.88
N ASN A 780 27.59 6.03 38.42
CA ASN A 780 28.78 5.95 37.59
C ASN A 780 28.96 4.51 37.12
N ILE A 781 29.32 4.34 35.85
CA ILE A 781 29.62 3.03 35.25
C ILE A 781 31.10 3.01 34.87
N LYS A 782 31.70 1.82 34.93
CA LYS A 782 33.05 1.58 34.43
C LYS A 782 33.14 0.19 33.84
N PHE A 783 33.67 0.08 32.63
CA PHE A 783 34.11 -1.21 32.11
C PHE A 783 35.63 -1.26 31.92
N VAL A 784 36.20 -2.45 32.11
CA VAL A 784 37.63 -2.74 31.92
C VAL A 784 37.78 -4.00 31.09
N ILE A 785 38.60 -3.96 30.04
CA ILE A 785 39.00 -5.12 29.24
C ILE A 785 40.26 -5.71 29.89
N PHE A 786 40.06 -6.76 30.69
CA PHE A 786 41.10 -7.38 31.51
C PHE A 786 41.99 -8.35 30.72
N ARG A 787 41.47 -8.93 29.64
CA ARG A 787 42.21 -9.78 28.71
C ARG A 787 41.86 -9.41 27.28
N GLY A 788 42.82 -9.63 26.38
CA GLY A 788 42.79 -9.14 25.01
C GLY A 788 44.14 -8.65 24.55
#